data_AF-E6PXL1-F1
#
_entry.id   AF-E6PXL1-F1
#
_cell.length_a   1.000
_cell.length_b   1.000
_cell.length_c   1.000
_cell.angle_alpha   90.00
_cell.angle_beta   90.00
_cell.angle_gamma   90.00
#
_symmetry.space_group_name_H-M   'P 1'
#
loop_
_entity.id
_entity.type
_entity.pdbx_description
1 polymer ?
#
loop_
_entity_poly.entity_id
_entity_poly.type
_entity_poly.pdbx_seq_one_letter_code
_entity_poly.pdbx_strand_id
1 'polypeptide(L)'
;MTANRTQNAALDQQLILELRIDASGEVTRKPTKLGRKDTLEGKLLGQLYPGIRVARVSVPYELTPYEQSVVENRMASLHYGGVEYKLVGASGSAKDGKFYFVDKAHAGPIAERFQHWPEAAIVYFAILVSDCKLMVEEPDLRIAVVKDHVLGTNDCRGWARESLYRKLKIGTNRFCQFRLAFDASEPKQAKGALKAMSDRVADRLAVDVILPESACKPALKGGVRFFPQLGTSGRMYTGPAILGIKQISRQSEFGSSYTLIEHASEAALQFELKLWALERIKAMRKAWDEGDYQALFEVIGKSEVTTIEDGVGFDPDSLEREDDPASEGCDPAEAVLLADRSGNAIKIPYVFNQLNRKLARWAFRACTSADLKLPSFALADDGVLIEHRGKILSASDWIPEDSAITSLAAEKGLCIRYPIRMQEDLLPVRHLTNTELVPALKQALGTADLDESQVAYLLDRQLRMEGTYALHSKTASKNGGDFDFDTICVMPSDQFPKFVAGRIAYGERFRQQKTKYQKAKSPWWNACPVAMKARGNRIGSITDLKTSCLAAGRPDLAYKLVEQLQNALDSLKHRVEIDEAVVSEIRKEVAPAPWLRYKRERRVSDLPAHLEVAETDKVGRLYNVLRKEVGFLPDETGNGFEEKMSIEDFRGLFSGEAVTREMFEECQLVNSIYGDIASRIVLREDEVKQQLKNAQAQWEAVRGSEDKEKRKSAVLARNKAQAALWEHEQDARDQFSSLHLFVHYWAQGKQENRRAWAQAMNGVVTGGSGSGAVLFQSFPQEVIDAFAEVTGGQRVRVRLPKTVNGYVWFDDEQRAFLVERMANPQGPECEKRVFLFQYAGKRSLVFENTSVPNSMEHS
;
A
#
# COMPACT_ATOMS: atom_id res chain seq x y z
N MET A 1 -29.80 16.18 3.69
CA MET A 1 -28.93 17.33 4.01
C MET A 1 -28.82 17.40 5.52
N THR A 2 -27.63 17.10 6.05
CA THR A 2 -27.27 17.24 7.46
C THR A 2 -25.80 17.64 7.46
N ALA A 3 -25.54 18.75 8.12
CA ALA A 3 -24.30 19.52 8.06
C ALA A 3 -23.09 18.72 8.54
N ASN A 4 -22.07 18.62 7.68
CA ASN A 4 -20.70 18.34 8.09
C ASN A 4 -20.22 19.51 8.96
N ARG A 5 -20.38 19.42 10.28
CA ARG A 5 -19.61 20.24 11.20
C ARG A 5 -18.20 19.66 11.30
N THR A 6 -17.39 19.88 10.28
CA THR A 6 -15.94 19.89 10.45
C THR A 6 -15.65 21.09 11.34
N GLN A 7 -15.42 20.87 12.63
CA GLN A 7 -15.09 21.95 13.54
C GLN A 7 -13.78 22.62 13.10
N ASN A 8 -13.79 23.95 13.11
CA ASN A 8 -12.68 24.85 12.82
C ASN A 8 -11.48 24.62 13.77
N ALA A 9 -10.70 23.57 13.53
CA ALA A 9 -9.33 23.47 14.04
C ALA A 9 -8.40 24.16 13.04
N ALA A 10 -7.44 24.95 13.52
CA ALA A 10 -6.45 25.58 12.64
C ALA A 10 -5.66 24.47 11.92
N LEU A 11 -5.71 24.40 10.57
CA LEU A 11 -5.05 23.37 9.74
C LEU A 11 -3.55 23.08 10.00
N ASP A 12 -2.83 23.92 10.75
CA ASP A 12 -1.47 23.59 11.23
C ASP A 12 -1.51 22.38 12.17
N GLN A 13 -2.68 22.09 12.73
CA GLN A 13 -3.03 20.91 13.53
C GLN A 13 -3.57 19.76 12.68
N GLN A 14 -3.84 19.93 11.38
CA GLN A 14 -4.33 18.86 10.50
C GLN A 14 -3.22 18.21 9.66
N LEU A 15 -2.10 18.91 9.42
CA LEU A 15 -0.95 18.33 8.73
C LEU A 15 -0.13 17.45 9.66
N ILE A 16 0.36 16.32 9.13
CA ILE A 16 1.34 15.49 9.83
C ILE A 16 2.73 16.03 9.49
N LEU A 17 3.45 16.49 10.51
CA LEU A 17 4.80 17.02 10.38
C LEU A 17 5.80 15.90 10.06
N GLU A 18 6.56 16.01 8.97
CA GLU A 18 7.59 15.02 8.63
C GLU A 18 8.96 15.42 9.22
N LEU A 19 9.50 14.57 10.10
CA LEU A 19 10.81 14.76 10.71
C LEU A 19 11.74 13.57 10.40
N ARG A 20 13.03 13.82 10.48
CA ARG A 20 14.09 12.81 10.43
C ARG A 20 15.00 12.99 11.63
N ILE A 21 15.37 11.88 12.27
CA ILE A 21 16.50 11.81 13.18
C ILE A 21 17.61 11.06 12.44
N ASP A 22 18.81 11.60 12.40
CA ASP A 22 19.97 10.92 11.80
C ASP A 22 20.75 10.09 12.83
N ALA A 23 21.84 9.44 12.42
CA ALA A 23 22.65 8.61 13.30
C ALA A 23 23.38 9.39 14.42
N SER A 24 23.50 10.72 14.28
CA SER A 24 24.08 11.62 15.29
C SER A 24 23.02 12.19 16.25
N GLY A 25 21.74 11.90 16.00
CA GLY A 25 20.62 12.44 16.76
C GLY A 25 20.22 13.85 16.34
N GLU A 26 20.68 14.35 15.18
CA GLU A 26 20.23 15.62 14.62
C GLU A 26 18.80 15.48 14.08
N VAL A 27 17.94 16.46 14.38
CA VAL A 27 16.55 16.49 13.93
C VAL A 27 16.42 17.46 12.76
N THR A 28 15.96 16.95 11.62
CA THR A 28 15.70 17.78 10.43
C THR A 28 14.27 17.60 9.97
N ARG A 29 13.66 18.68 9.48
CA ARG A 29 12.33 18.64 8.85
C ARG A 29 12.46 18.21 7.40
N LYS A 30 11.61 17.27 6.98
CA LYS A 30 11.48 16.87 5.58
C LYS A 30 10.46 17.77 4.86
N PRO A 31 10.51 17.86 3.52
CA PRO A 31 9.48 18.55 2.75
C PRO A 31 8.08 18.08 3.14
N THR A 32 7.16 19.03 3.31
CA THR A 32 5.78 18.72 3.72
C THR A 32 5.09 18.02 2.56
N LYS A 33 4.51 16.84 2.83
CA LYS A 33 3.75 16.09 1.84
C LYS A 33 2.30 16.58 1.85
N LEU A 34 1.74 16.86 0.68
CA LEU A 34 0.43 17.48 0.53
C LEU A 34 -0.67 16.47 0.10
N GLY A 35 -0.42 15.17 0.30
CA GLY A 35 -1.42 14.15 0.04
C GLY A 35 -2.36 13.98 1.23
N ARG A 36 -3.63 13.61 0.99
CA ARG A 36 -4.61 13.34 2.06
C ARG A 36 -4.08 12.36 3.12
N LYS A 37 -3.30 11.35 2.72
CA LYS A 37 -2.65 10.38 3.62
C LYS A 37 -1.71 11.03 4.65
N ASP A 38 -1.16 12.20 4.32
CA ASP A 38 -0.21 12.97 5.13
C ASP A 38 -0.92 14.06 5.97
N THR A 39 -2.26 14.02 6.01
CA THR A 39 -3.11 14.85 6.87
C THR A 39 -3.87 13.98 7.88
N LEU A 40 -4.54 14.61 8.84
CA LEU A 40 -5.51 13.96 9.75
C LEU A 40 -6.90 13.77 9.13
N GLU A 41 -7.12 14.25 7.90
CA GLU A 41 -8.38 14.00 7.19
C GLU A 41 -8.58 12.51 6.94
N GLY A 42 -9.81 12.02 7.18
CA GLY A 42 -10.16 10.62 7.05
C GLY A 42 -9.51 9.69 8.08
N LYS A 43 -8.85 10.23 9.11
CA LYS A 43 -8.23 9.45 10.20
C LYS A 43 -9.04 9.59 11.48
N LEU A 44 -9.23 8.47 12.18
CA LEU A 44 -9.89 8.46 13.49
C LEU A 44 -9.13 9.35 14.49
N LEU A 45 -7.80 9.44 14.39
CA LEU A 45 -6.96 10.24 15.27
C LEU A 45 -7.38 11.71 15.32
N GLY A 46 -7.59 12.35 14.16
CA GLY A 46 -7.95 13.76 14.08
C GLY A 46 -9.35 14.06 14.61
N GLN A 47 -10.27 13.10 14.46
CA GLN A 47 -11.64 13.24 14.97
C GLN A 47 -11.73 13.00 16.48
N LEU A 48 -10.94 12.05 17.01
CA LEU A 48 -10.94 11.72 18.44
C LEU A 48 -10.23 12.77 19.30
N TYR A 49 -9.22 13.43 18.75
CA TYR A 49 -8.38 14.37 19.49
C TYR A 49 -8.27 15.70 18.72
N PRO A 50 -9.32 16.55 18.78
CA PRO A 50 -9.30 17.84 18.10
C PRO A 50 -8.11 18.71 18.55
N GLY A 51 -7.40 19.28 17.58
CA GLY A 51 -6.25 20.16 17.83
C GLY A 51 -4.92 19.45 18.14
N ILE A 52 -4.90 18.11 18.06
CA ILE A 52 -3.66 17.33 18.20
C ILE A 52 -2.61 17.74 17.17
N ARG A 53 -1.35 17.87 17.59
CA ARG A 53 -0.21 18.05 16.68
C ARG A 53 0.50 16.73 16.51
N VAL A 54 0.70 16.31 15.26
CA VAL A 54 1.25 14.98 14.94
C VAL A 54 2.51 15.13 14.11
N ALA A 55 3.54 14.36 14.44
CA ALA A 55 4.76 14.23 13.65
C ALA A 55 5.00 12.77 13.26
N ARG A 56 5.36 12.52 12.00
CA ARG A 56 5.90 11.25 11.52
C ARG A 56 7.42 11.37 11.46
N VAL A 57 8.11 10.58 12.27
CA VAL A 57 9.56 10.66 12.46
C VAL A 57 10.22 9.44 11.81
N SER A 58 11.13 9.68 10.87
CA SER A 58 11.99 8.65 10.26
C SER A 58 13.31 8.55 11.03
N VAL A 59 13.76 7.33 11.32
CA VAL A 59 15.08 7.04 11.90
C VAL A 59 15.88 6.10 10.99
N PRO A 60 17.22 6.04 11.09
CA PRO A 60 18.04 5.23 10.17
C PRO A 60 17.79 3.73 10.36
N TYR A 61 18.11 2.89 9.37
CA TYR A 61 17.91 1.42 9.48
C TYR A 61 19.08 0.71 10.21
N GLU A 62 20.32 1.00 9.81
CA GLU A 62 21.52 0.34 10.33
C GLU A 62 22.30 1.29 11.25
N LEU A 63 22.38 0.94 12.54
CA LEU A 63 23.03 1.72 13.58
C LEU A 63 23.98 0.85 14.39
N THR A 64 25.10 1.43 14.83
CA THR A 64 25.92 0.87 15.91
C THR A 64 25.19 0.99 17.25
N PRO A 65 25.58 0.20 18.28
CA PRO A 65 24.96 0.33 19.61
C PRO A 65 25.02 1.75 20.20
N TYR A 66 26.11 2.49 19.93
CA TYR A 66 26.24 3.89 20.33
C TYR A 66 25.26 4.80 19.57
N GLU A 67 25.25 4.74 18.24
CA GLU A 67 24.33 5.55 17.41
C GLU A 67 22.86 5.23 17.75
N GLN A 68 22.54 3.97 18.03
CA GLN A 68 21.20 3.57 18.48
C GLN A 68 20.82 4.25 19.80
N SER A 69 21.71 4.25 20.80
CA SER A 69 21.46 4.94 22.08
C SER A 69 21.25 6.45 21.88
N VAL A 70 22.03 7.08 21.00
CA VAL A 70 21.87 8.51 20.66
C VAL A 70 20.50 8.78 20.05
N VAL A 71 20.08 7.97 19.07
CA VAL A 71 18.76 8.09 18.43
C VAL A 71 17.62 7.85 19.42
N GLU A 72 17.72 6.82 20.28
CA GLU A 72 16.71 6.52 21.31
C GLU A 72 16.53 7.70 22.29
N ASN A 73 17.63 8.29 22.74
CA ASN A 73 17.60 9.46 23.61
C ASN A 73 16.96 10.68 22.91
N ARG A 74 17.25 10.88 21.62
CA ARG A 74 16.61 11.95 20.84
C ARG A 74 15.12 11.71 20.67
N MET A 75 14.69 10.48 20.41
CA MET A 75 13.26 10.13 20.33
C MET A 75 12.54 10.41 21.66
N ALA A 76 13.15 10.07 22.81
CA ALA A 76 12.55 10.30 24.12
C ALA A 76 12.38 11.80 24.47
N SER A 77 13.24 12.66 23.92
CA SER A 77 13.34 14.10 24.19
C SER A 77 13.12 14.97 22.95
N LEU A 78 12.25 14.54 22.04
CA LEU A 78 12.01 15.22 20.78
C LEU A 78 11.32 16.58 20.98
N HIS A 79 12.03 17.65 20.68
CA HIS A 79 11.51 19.02 20.63
C HIS A 79 11.71 19.58 19.22
N TYR A 80 10.65 20.13 18.63
CA TYR A 80 10.74 20.76 17.32
C TYR A 80 9.69 21.87 17.20
N GLY A 81 10.07 23.05 16.71
CA GLY A 81 9.16 24.19 16.52
C GLY A 81 8.42 24.62 17.80
N GLY A 82 9.10 24.59 18.96
CA GLY A 82 8.49 24.93 20.26
C GLY A 82 7.53 23.87 20.83
N VAL A 83 7.47 22.67 20.22
CA VAL A 83 6.58 21.58 20.65
C VAL A 83 7.39 20.41 21.18
N GLU A 84 7.04 19.93 22.37
CA GLU A 84 7.53 18.66 22.90
C GLU A 84 6.66 17.52 22.33
N TYR A 85 7.28 16.64 21.55
CA TYR A 85 6.65 15.50 20.90
C TYR A 85 6.97 14.19 21.65
N LYS A 86 5.98 13.31 21.79
CA LYS A 86 6.09 12.00 22.44
C LYS A 86 5.67 10.89 21.49
N LEU A 87 6.45 9.81 21.47
CA LEU A 87 6.16 8.60 20.71
C LEU A 87 4.86 7.96 21.21
N VAL A 88 3.94 7.69 20.30
CA VAL A 88 2.65 7.06 20.64
C VAL A 88 2.34 5.80 19.85
N GLY A 89 3.07 5.50 18.77
CA GLY A 89 2.83 4.29 18.01
C GLY A 89 3.47 4.30 16.62
N ALA A 90 3.07 3.33 15.80
CA ALA A 90 3.54 3.17 14.43
C ALA A 90 2.43 2.62 13.52
N SER A 91 2.72 2.52 12.23
CA SER A 91 1.92 1.74 11.28
C SER A 91 2.78 0.60 10.69
N GLY A 92 2.36 -0.02 9.59
CA GLY A 92 3.19 -1.01 8.86
C GLY A 92 4.60 -0.49 8.52
N SER A 93 4.76 0.83 8.41
CA SER A 93 6.06 1.49 8.18
C SER A 93 7.00 1.50 9.40
N ALA A 94 6.64 0.88 10.53
CA ALA A 94 7.55 0.68 11.65
C ALA A 94 8.81 -0.10 11.21
N LYS A 95 8.63 -1.09 10.35
CA LYS A 95 9.71 -1.87 9.72
C LYS A 95 10.66 -0.98 8.91
N ASP A 96 10.14 0.16 8.44
CA ASP A 96 10.88 1.18 7.70
C ASP A 96 11.46 2.30 8.58
N GLY A 97 11.41 2.16 9.91
CA GLY A 97 11.91 3.18 10.82
C GLY A 97 11.04 4.44 10.88
N LYS A 98 9.76 4.37 10.50
CA LYS A 98 8.83 5.49 10.54
C LYS A 98 7.82 5.33 11.69
N PHE A 99 7.80 6.30 12.61
CA PHE A 99 7.00 6.28 13.84
C PHE A 99 6.15 7.54 14.00
N TYR A 100 5.07 7.44 14.76
CA TYR A 100 4.18 8.57 15.05
C TYR A 100 4.42 9.13 16.44
N PHE A 101 4.56 10.45 16.47
CA PHE A 101 4.70 11.26 17.65
C PHE A 101 3.57 12.27 17.72
N VAL A 102 3.16 12.64 18.92
CA VAL A 102 2.14 13.67 19.16
C VAL A 102 2.61 14.64 20.22
N ASP A 103 2.00 15.82 20.30
CA ASP A 103 2.30 16.74 21.38
C ASP A 103 2.02 16.12 22.77
N LYS A 104 2.78 16.57 23.77
CA LYS A 104 2.73 16.04 25.15
C LYS A 104 1.32 15.96 25.74
N ALA A 105 0.43 16.90 25.43
CA ALA A 105 -0.91 16.95 26.03
C ALA A 105 -1.78 15.77 25.59
N HIS A 106 -1.60 15.27 24.37
CA HIS A 106 -2.37 14.17 23.81
C HIS A 106 -1.72 12.79 24.01
N ALA A 107 -0.44 12.74 24.41
CA ALA A 107 0.30 11.49 24.55
C ALA A 107 -0.29 10.54 25.62
N GLY A 108 -0.72 11.08 26.77
CA GLY A 108 -1.29 10.31 27.87
C GLY A 108 -2.61 9.59 27.50
N PRO A 109 -3.63 10.31 27.01
CA PRO A 109 -4.90 9.71 26.57
C PRO A 109 -4.72 8.63 25.48
N ILE A 110 -3.76 8.82 24.58
CA ILE A 110 -3.45 7.79 23.56
C ILE A 110 -2.79 6.58 24.22
N ALA A 111 -1.83 6.76 25.12
CA ALA A 111 -1.21 5.65 25.85
C ALA A 111 -2.27 4.82 26.63
N GLU A 112 -3.25 5.48 27.24
CA GLU A 112 -4.36 4.83 27.95
C GLU A 112 -5.21 3.95 27.03
N ARG A 113 -5.56 4.43 25.83
CA ARG A 113 -6.28 3.67 24.80
C ARG A 113 -5.53 2.39 24.39
N PHE A 114 -4.20 2.42 24.40
CA PHE A 114 -3.35 1.23 24.20
C PHE A 114 -2.96 0.54 25.51
N GLN A 115 -3.65 0.83 26.62
CA GLN A 115 -3.46 0.20 27.94
C GLN A 115 -2.03 0.33 28.48
N HIS A 116 -1.32 1.40 28.13
CA HIS A 116 0.10 1.63 28.44
C HIS A 116 0.99 0.46 27.97
N TRP A 117 0.65 -0.14 26.84
CA TRP A 117 1.36 -1.27 26.25
C TRP A 117 2.04 -0.86 24.93
N PRO A 118 3.36 -0.60 24.93
CA PRO A 118 4.06 -0.05 23.77
C PRO A 118 4.06 -0.99 22.58
N GLU A 119 4.23 -2.31 22.74
CA GLU A 119 4.18 -3.23 21.59
C GLU A 119 2.81 -3.21 20.91
N ALA A 120 1.72 -3.11 21.67
CA ALA A 120 0.39 -2.96 21.09
C ALA A 120 0.18 -1.60 20.40
N ALA A 121 0.76 -0.53 20.94
CA ALA A 121 0.74 0.78 20.29
C ALA A 121 1.50 0.76 18.96
N ILE A 122 2.71 0.18 18.91
CA ILE A 122 3.48 0.05 17.68
C ILE A 122 2.74 -0.79 16.62
N VAL A 123 2.06 -1.88 17.03
CA VAL A 123 1.37 -2.77 16.09
C VAL A 123 -0.01 -2.24 15.65
N TYR A 124 -0.77 -1.62 16.55
CA TYR A 124 -2.19 -1.31 16.33
C TYR A 124 -2.49 0.18 16.19
N PHE A 125 -1.51 1.09 16.31
CA PHE A 125 -1.75 2.53 16.13
C PHE A 125 -2.24 2.88 14.71
N ALA A 126 -1.95 2.03 13.73
CA ALA A 126 -2.58 2.08 12.41
C ALA A 126 -4.12 2.15 12.44
N ILE A 127 -4.79 1.69 13.51
CA ILE A 127 -6.25 1.84 13.66
C ILE A 127 -6.67 3.31 13.67
N LEU A 128 -5.87 4.17 14.30
CA LEU A 128 -6.17 5.59 14.44
C LEU A 128 -5.72 6.41 13.21
N VAL A 129 -4.65 5.98 12.53
CA VAL A 129 -4.04 6.73 11.42
C VAL A 129 -4.29 6.15 10.03
N SER A 130 -5.06 5.07 9.89
CA SER A 130 -5.48 4.58 8.58
C SER A 130 -6.38 5.61 7.89
N ASP A 131 -6.13 5.86 6.59
CA ASP A 131 -7.03 6.68 5.77
C ASP A 131 -8.32 5.91 5.48
N CYS A 132 -9.40 6.28 6.17
CA CYS A 132 -10.72 5.73 5.98
C CYS A 132 -11.43 6.50 4.87
N LYS A 133 -11.85 5.80 3.81
CA LYS A 133 -12.54 6.39 2.66
C LYS A 133 -13.88 7.01 3.07
N LEU A 134 -14.58 6.36 4.00
CA LEU A 134 -15.85 6.80 4.55
C LEU A 134 -15.74 6.81 6.07
N MET A 135 -16.41 7.77 6.71
CA MET A 135 -16.49 7.85 8.17
C MET A 135 -17.89 8.28 8.59
N VAL A 136 -18.32 7.77 9.73
CA VAL A 136 -19.55 8.18 10.39
C VAL A 136 -19.31 8.26 11.89
N GLU A 137 -19.79 9.35 12.48
CA GLU A 137 -19.89 9.53 13.92
C GLU A 137 -21.33 9.27 14.35
N GLU A 138 -21.49 8.50 15.41
CA GLU A 138 -22.78 8.18 16.03
C GLU A 138 -22.70 8.51 17.52
N PRO A 139 -23.55 9.42 18.04
CA PRO A 139 -23.48 9.87 19.43
C PRO A 139 -23.94 8.81 20.43
N ASP A 140 -24.74 7.84 20.00
CA ASP A 140 -25.35 6.81 20.85
C ASP A 140 -25.37 5.45 20.17
N LEU A 141 -24.19 4.93 19.81
CA LEU A 141 -24.06 3.65 19.13
C LEU A 141 -24.04 2.49 20.14
N ARG A 142 -24.92 1.51 19.96
CA ARG A 142 -24.97 0.31 20.82
C ARG A 142 -24.09 -0.79 20.24
N ILE A 143 -23.02 -1.12 20.95
CA ILE A 143 -22.01 -2.10 20.51
C ILE A 143 -22.02 -3.29 21.47
N ALA A 144 -22.24 -4.50 20.93
CA ALA A 144 -22.02 -5.75 21.64
C ALA A 144 -20.66 -6.33 21.26
N VAL A 145 -19.85 -6.70 22.25
CA VAL A 145 -18.64 -7.49 22.05
C VAL A 145 -18.86 -8.89 22.61
N VAL A 146 -18.82 -9.90 21.75
CA VAL A 146 -19.10 -11.31 22.07
C VAL A 146 -17.89 -12.19 21.77
N LYS A 147 -17.85 -13.40 22.32
CA LYS A 147 -16.83 -14.38 21.96
C LYS A 147 -16.93 -14.73 20.47
N ASP A 148 -15.81 -15.01 19.81
CA ASP A 148 -15.78 -15.51 18.44
C ASP A 148 -16.78 -16.68 18.25
N HIS A 149 -17.40 -16.79 17.07
CA HIS A 149 -18.47 -17.73 16.70
C HIS A 149 -19.85 -17.47 17.32
N VAL A 150 -19.97 -16.58 18.31
CA VAL A 150 -21.27 -16.23 18.90
C VAL A 150 -22.04 -15.27 18.00
N LEU A 151 -23.36 -15.45 17.89
CA LEU A 151 -24.23 -14.69 16.96
C LEU A 151 -23.71 -14.75 15.51
N GLY A 152 -23.12 -15.89 15.16
CA GLY A 152 -22.50 -16.12 13.86
C GLY A 152 -21.50 -15.04 13.54
N THR A 153 -20.65 -14.61 14.49
CA THR A 153 -19.40 -13.83 14.30
C THR A 153 -18.21 -14.77 14.00
N ASN A 154 -17.03 -14.27 13.65
CA ASN A 154 -15.84 -15.10 13.42
C ASN A 154 -14.56 -14.28 13.69
N ASP A 155 -13.37 -14.84 13.49
CA ASP A 155 -12.09 -14.15 13.77
C ASP A 155 -12.01 -12.77 13.08
N CYS A 156 -12.11 -11.70 13.88
CA CYS A 156 -12.16 -10.30 13.45
C CYS A 156 -13.34 -9.91 12.54
N ARG A 157 -14.33 -10.79 12.33
CA ARG A 157 -15.51 -10.53 11.49
C ARG A 157 -16.79 -10.35 12.33
N GLY A 158 -17.38 -9.16 12.23
CA GLY A 158 -18.59 -8.76 12.95
C GLY A 158 -19.79 -8.40 12.07
N TRP A 159 -20.80 -7.81 12.69
CA TRP A 159 -22.04 -7.32 12.08
C TRP A 159 -22.23 -5.82 12.33
N ALA A 160 -22.78 -5.12 11.36
CA ALA A 160 -23.32 -3.78 11.58
C ALA A 160 -24.71 -3.66 10.95
N ARG A 161 -25.58 -2.88 11.58
CA ARG A 161 -26.96 -2.70 11.10
C ARG A 161 -27.00 -2.08 9.71
N GLU A 162 -27.92 -2.53 8.88
CA GLU A 162 -28.03 -2.09 7.49
C GLU A 162 -28.33 -0.58 7.34
N SER A 163 -29.00 0.06 8.30
CA SER A 163 -29.19 1.51 8.26
C SER A 163 -27.88 2.29 8.37
N LEU A 164 -26.85 1.73 9.04
CA LEU A 164 -25.51 2.32 9.11
C LEU A 164 -24.80 2.22 7.76
N TYR A 165 -24.96 1.09 7.06
CA TYR A 165 -24.52 0.93 5.68
C TYR A 165 -25.17 1.97 4.77
N ARG A 166 -26.49 2.17 4.89
CA ARG A 166 -27.23 3.20 4.12
C ARG A 166 -26.73 4.61 4.41
N LYS A 167 -26.44 4.94 5.68
CA LYS A 167 -25.86 6.24 6.06
C LYS A 167 -24.48 6.46 5.44
N LEU A 168 -23.67 5.41 5.34
CA LEU A 168 -22.37 5.40 4.66
C LEU A 168 -22.48 5.29 3.12
N LYS A 169 -23.68 5.15 2.56
CA LYS A 169 -23.94 4.91 1.12
C LYS A 169 -23.28 3.64 0.58
N ILE A 170 -23.23 2.59 1.40
CA ILE A 170 -22.68 1.27 1.04
C ILE A 170 -23.84 0.31 0.77
N GLY A 171 -23.74 -0.48 -0.31
CA GLY A 171 -24.70 -1.56 -0.58
C GLY A 171 -24.63 -2.65 0.50
N THR A 172 -25.77 -3.19 0.94
CA THR A 172 -25.81 -4.20 2.01
C THR A 172 -25.32 -5.58 1.57
N ASN A 173 -24.98 -5.76 0.29
CA ASN A 173 -24.32 -6.94 -0.28
C ASN A 173 -22.78 -6.77 -0.36
N ARG A 174 -22.21 -5.84 0.41
CA ARG A 174 -20.77 -5.54 0.44
C ARG A 174 -20.15 -5.93 1.78
N PHE A 175 -18.94 -6.48 1.71
CA PHE A 175 -18.09 -6.72 2.87
C PHE A 175 -17.17 -5.52 3.09
N CYS A 176 -16.99 -5.08 4.34
CA CYS A 176 -16.30 -3.82 4.63
C CYS A 176 -15.17 -4.00 5.63
N GLN A 177 -13.97 -3.51 5.31
CA GLN A 177 -12.88 -3.36 6.29
C GLN A 177 -13.13 -2.11 7.13
N PHE A 178 -13.16 -2.26 8.45
CA PHE A 178 -13.49 -1.15 9.36
C PHE A 178 -12.38 -0.81 10.34
N ARG A 179 -12.42 0.42 10.84
CA ARG A 179 -11.75 0.92 12.04
C ARG A 179 -12.82 1.56 12.92
N LEU A 180 -12.82 1.23 14.20
CA LEU A 180 -13.81 1.75 15.14
C LEU A 180 -13.11 2.25 16.39
N ALA A 181 -13.50 3.43 16.86
CA ALA A 181 -13.22 3.90 18.21
C ALA A 181 -14.54 4.15 18.94
N PHE A 182 -14.62 3.72 20.19
CA PHE A 182 -15.85 3.78 20.99
C PHE A 182 -15.52 3.85 22.48
N ASP A 183 -16.55 4.12 23.28
CA ASP A 183 -16.50 4.30 24.73
C ASP A 183 -15.67 5.53 25.14
N ALA A 184 -16.36 6.62 25.50
CA ALA A 184 -15.71 7.85 25.95
C ALA A 184 -15.10 7.74 27.36
N SER A 185 -15.59 6.82 28.19
CA SER A 185 -15.19 6.70 29.59
C SER A 185 -13.93 5.85 29.78
N GLU A 186 -13.82 4.76 29.02
CA GLU A 186 -12.64 3.91 28.95
C GLU A 186 -12.36 3.66 27.45
N PRO A 187 -11.52 4.49 26.82
CA PRO A 187 -11.27 4.50 25.38
C PRO A 187 -10.94 3.14 24.78
N LYS A 188 -11.81 2.63 23.89
CA LYS A 188 -11.67 1.34 23.21
C LYS A 188 -11.60 1.51 21.70
N GLN A 189 -11.04 0.50 21.04
CA GLN A 189 -10.94 0.48 19.59
C GLN A 189 -10.97 -0.94 19.03
N ALA A 190 -11.42 -1.05 17.79
CA ALA A 190 -11.51 -2.30 17.08
C ALA A 190 -11.12 -2.14 15.60
N LYS A 191 -10.68 -3.24 15.02
CA LYS A 191 -10.46 -3.40 13.58
C LYS A 191 -10.93 -4.78 13.14
N GLY A 192 -11.30 -4.88 11.88
CA GLY A 192 -11.67 -6.15 11.27
C GLY A 192 -12.52 -5.92 10.04
N ALA A 193 -13.47 -6.82 9.82
CA ALA A 193 -14.45 -6.70 8.76
C ALA A 193 -15.90 -6.80 9.26
N LEU A 194 -16.83 -6.20 8.51
CA LEU A 194 -18.26 -6.19 8.81
C LEU A 194 -19.07 -6.75 7.64
N LYS A 195 -20.12 -7.50 8.00
CA LYS A 195 -21.28 -7.80 7.16
C LYS A 195 -22.48 -6.99 7.64
N ALA A 196 -23.43 -6.74 6.75
CA ALA A 196 -24.69 -6.11 7.12
C ALA A 196 -25.63 -7.13 7.81
N MET A 197 -26.18 -6.76 8.97
CA MET A 197 -27.36 -7.41 9.54
C MET A 197 -28.60 -6.56 9.29
N SER A 198 -29.78 -7.17 9.17
CA SER A 198 -31.01 -6.42 8.95
C SER A 198 -31.36 -5.55 10.16
N ASP A 199 -32.08 -4.45 9.94
CA ASP A 199 -32.54 -3.60 11.03
C ASP A 199 -33.43 -4.38 12.01
N ARG A 200 -34.18 -5.38 11.53
CA ARG A 200 -35.00 -6.27 12.40
C ARG A 200 -34.15 -7.07 13.40
N VAL A 201 -33.01 -7.60 12.96
CA VAL A 201 -32.07 -8.32 13.84
C VAL A 201 -31.49 -7.34 14.87
N ALA A 202 -31.05 -6.17 14.41
CA ALA A 202 -30.49 -5.10 15.24
C ALA A 202 -31.47 -4.68 16.35
N ASP A 203 -32.73 -4.43 15.99
CA ASP A 203 -33.78 -4.00 16.91
C ASP A 203 -34.13 -5.09 17.93
N ARG A 204 -34.20 -6.36 17.49
CA ARG A 204 -34.49 -7.49 18.38
C ARG A 204 -33.40 -7.74 19.42
N LEU A 205 -32.14 -7.57 19.02
CA LEU A 205 -30.97 -7.72 19.89
C LEU A 205 -30.65 -6.43 20.68
N ALA A 206 -31.31 -5.32 20.35
CA ALA A 206 -31.04 -3.98 20.86
C ALA A 206 -29.57 -3.53 20.70
N VAL A 207 -28.97 -3.83 19.54
CA VAL A 207 -27.58 -3.53 19.19
C VAL A 207 -27.48 -2.99 17.77
N ASP A 208 -26.53 -2.09 17.53
CA ASP A 208 -26.28 -1.52 16.20
C ASP A 208 -25.05 -2.16 15.54
N VAL A 209 -24.09 -2.61 16.35
CA VAL A 209 -22.87 -3.31 15.92
C VAL A 209 -22.60 -4.49 16.84
N ILE A 210 -22.23 -5.64 16.27
CA ILE A 210 -21.80 -6.83 17.00
C ILE A 210 -20.36 -7.14 16.58
N LEU A 211 -19.44 -7.13 17.53
CA LEU A 211 -18.03 -7.42 17.30
C LEU A 211 -17.60 -8.70 18.02
N PRO A 212 -16.77 -9.53 17.39
CA PRO A 212 -16.07 -10.60 18.09
C PRO A 212 -14.95 -10.01 18.98
N GLU A 213 -14.59 -10.69 20.08
CA GLU A 213 -13.48 -10.28 20.95
C GLU A 213 -12.16 -10.13 20.18
N SER A 214 -11.95 -11.00 19.18
CA SER A 214 -10.82 -10.94 18.27
C SER A 214 -10.69 -9.59 17.54
N ALA A 215 -11.77 -8.86 17.26
CA ALA A 215 -11.70 -7.56 16.58
C ALA A 215 -11.15 -6.41 17.46
N CYS A 216 -11.21 -6.53 18.79
CA CYS A 216 -10.79 -5.47 19.71
C CYS A 216 -9.28 -5.52 19.96
N LYS A 217 -8.57 -4.41 19.69
CA LYS A 217 -7.10 -4.33 19.80
C LYS A 217 -6.66 -3.08 20.58
N PRO A 218 -5.99 -3.18 21.74
CA PRO A 218 -5.64 -4.40 22.47
C PRO A 218 -6.89 -5.14 23.01
N ALA A 219 -6.69 -6.37 23.49
CA ALA A 219 -7.78 -7.15 24.07
C ALA A 219 -8.43 -6.42 25.26
N LEU A 220 -9.75 -6.47 25.34
CA LEU A 220 -10.52 -5.77 26.37
C LEU A 220 -10.24 -6.34 27.77
N LYS A 221 -10.17 -5.45 28.77
CA LYS A 221 -10.08 -5.82 30.18
C LYS A 221 -11.49 -6.00 30.79
N GLY A 222 -11.56 -6.59 31.98
CA GLY A 222 -12.80 -6.77 32.74
C GLY A 222 -13.59 -8.04 32.40
N GLY A 223 -14.56 -8.38 33.24
CA GLY A 223 -15.39 -9.59 33.10
C GLY A 223 -16.48 -9.47 32.03
N VAL A 224 -16.95 -10.61 31.52
CA VAL A 224 -18.13 -10.70 30.66
C VAL A 224 -19.40 -10.85 31.51
N ARG A 225 -20.53 -10.36 31.00
CA ARG A 225 -21.86 -10.50 31.63
C ARG A 225 -22.82 -11.18 30.68
N PHE A 226 -23.75 -11.96 31.24
CA PHE A 226 -24.84 -12.55 30.45
C PHE A 226 -25.88 -11.47 30.11
N PHE A 227 -26.26 -11.39 28.83
CA PHE A 227 -27.26 -10.46 28.32
C PHE A 227 -28.45 -11.25 27.78
N PRO A 228 -29.60 -11.29 28.48
CA PRO A 228 -30.77 -12.06 28.06
C PRO A 228 -31.24 -11.73 26.65
N GLN A 229 -31.17 -10.45 26.26
CA GLN A 229 -31.54 -9.99 24.91
C GLN A 229 -30.64 -10.56 23.80
N LEU A 230 -29.40 -10.91 24.11
CA LEU A 230 -28.46 -11.54 23.16
C LEU A 230 -28.49 -13.08 23.27
N GLY A 231 -29.08 -13.63 24.33
CA GLY A 231 -29.02 -15.06 24.64
C GLY A 231 -27.60 -15.57 24.95
N THR A 232 -26.67 -14.69 25.30
CA THR A 232 -25.24 -15.03 25.46
C THR A 232 -24.50 -14.06 26.39
N SER A 233 -23.28 -14.41 26.75
CA SER A 233 -22.37 -13.56 27.53
C SER A 233 -21.50 -12.69 26.63
N GLY A 234 -21.27 -11.45 27.04
CA GLY A 234 -20.42 -10.50 26.31
C GLY A 234 -20.13 -9.24 27.11
N ARG A 235 -19.88 -8.14 26.40
CA ARG A 235 -19.79 -6.76 26.93
C ARG A 235 -20.65 -5.85 26.06
N MET A 236 -21.35 -4.91 26.69
CA MET A 236 -22.21 -3.94 26.02
C MET A 236 -21.68 -2.53 26.25
N TYR A 237 -21.63 -1.75 25.18
CA TYR A 237 -21.22 -0.36 25.20
C TYR A 237 -22.28 0.49 24.51
N THR A 238 -22.47 1.70 25.00
CA THR A 238 -23.47 2.65 24.50
C THR A 238 -22.91 4.05 24.69
N GLY A 239 -23.01 4.88 23.66
CA GLY A 239 -22.47 6.23 23.64
C GLY A 239 -21.73 6.55 22.34
N PRO A 240 -20.89 7.59 22.34
CA PRO A 240 -20.30 8.10 21.11
C PRO A 240 -19.29 7.10 20.53
N ALA A 241 -19.37 6.92 19.21
CA ALA A 241 -18.47 6.06 18.46
C ALA A 241 -18.18 6.64 17.06
N ILE A 242 -16.97 6.41 16.58
CA ILE A 242 -16.53 6.81 15.25
C ILE A 242 -16.18 5.54 14.47
N LEU A 243 -16.95 5.27 13.42
CA LEU A 243 -16.73 4.16 12.50
C LEU A 243 -16.14 4.68 11.19
N GLY A 244 -14.94 4.23 10.85
CA GLY A 244 -14.30 4.45 9.56
C GLY A 244 -14.30 3.18 8.71
N ILE A 245 -14.60 3.30 7.43
CA ILE A 245 -14.48 2.23 6.43
C ILE A 245 -13.23 2.47 5.59
N LYS A 246 -12.29 1.54 5.66
CA LYS A 246 -11.02 1.60 4.92
C LYS A 246 -11.18 1.04 3.50
N GLN A 247 -11.83 -0.11 3.37
CA GLN A 247 -12.03 -0.82 2.10
C GLN A 247 -13.41 -1.47 2.04
N ILE A 248 -13.89 -1.69 0.81
CA ILE A 248 -15.17 -2.33 0.50
C ILE A 248 -14.88 -3.41 -0.55
N SER A 249 -15.47 -4.59 -0.40
CA SER A 249 -15.26 -5.71 -1.32
C SER A 249 -15.82 -5.42 -2.71
N ARG A 250 -15.16 -5.94 -3.74
CA ARG A 250 -15.51 -5.79 -5.15
C ARG A 250 -14.83 -6.87 -5.99
N GLN A 251 -15.21 -6.96 -7.26
CA GLN A 251 -14.47 -7.76 -8.23
C GLN A 251 -13.14 -7.07 -8.55
N SER A 252 -12.06 -7.82 -8.46
CA SER A 252 -10.69 -7.36 -8.74
C SER A 252 -9.83 -8.52 -9.25
N GLU A 253 -8.64 -8.21 -9.76
CA GLU A 253 -7.66 -9.19 -10.21
C GLU A 253 -6.28 -8.84 -9.68
N PHE A 254 -5.49 -9.85 -9.31
CA PHE A 254 -4.09 -9.68 -8.91
C PHE A 254 -3.14 -10.26 -9.94
N GLY A 255 -2.03 -9.56 -10.17
CA GLY A 255 -0.91 -10.08 -10.94
C GLY A 255 -0.21 -11.22 -10.20
N SER A 256 0.13 -12.31 -10.90
CA SER A 256 0.95 -13.37 -10.32
C SER A 256 2.38 -12.91 -10.01
N SER A 257 2.98 -13.59 -9.04
CA SER A 257 4.40 -13.46 -8.67
C SER A 257 5.19 -14.73 -9.03
N TYR A 258 6.50 -14.60 -9.21
CA TYR A 258 7.41 -15.74 -9.34
C TYR A 258 7.33 -16.69 -8.13
N THR A 259 6.93 -16.20 -6.95
CA THR A 259 6.71 -17.02 -5.74
C THR A 259 5.51 -17.97 -5.86
N LEU A 260 4.64 -17.76 -6.84
CA LEU A 260 3.61 -18.74 -7.22
C LEU A 260 4.15 -19.74 -8.25
N ILE A 261 4.85 -19.22 -9.27
CA ILE A 261 5.32 -20.04 -10.41
C ILE A 261 6.40 -21.04 -10.00
N GLU A 262 7.22 -20.74 -8.99
CA GLU A 262 8.21 -21.69 -8.44
C GLU A 262 7.57 -23.02 -7.98
N HIS A 263 6.27 -23.01 -7.65
CA HIS A 263 5.49 -24.16 -7.22
C HIS A 263 4.72 -24.89 -8.35
N ALA A 264 4.82 -24.43 -9.60
CA ALA A 264 4.16 -25.07 -10.74
C ALA A 264 4.72 -26.48 -10.99
N SER A 265 3.86 -27.41 -11.45
CA SER A 265 4.31 -28.68 -12.01
C SER A 265 4.98 -28.46 -13.37
N GLU A 266 5.85 -29.38 -13.81
CA GLU A 266 6.48 -29.26 -15.15
C GLU A 266 5.43 -29.22 -16.27
N ALA A 267 4.36 -30.01 -16.13
CA ALA A 267 3.25 -30.02 -17.07
C ALA A 267 2.53 -28.66 -17.15
N ALA A 268 2.28 -28.02 -16.00
CA ALA A 268 1.70 -26.67 -15.97
C ALA A 268 2.65 -25.63 -16.57
N LEU A 269 3.95 -25.73 -16.26
CA LEU A 269 4.96 -24.80 -16.77
C LEU A 269 5.03 -24.86 -18.31
N GLN A 270 5.08 -26.04 -18.90
CA GLN A 270 5.26 -26.22 -20.35
C GLN A 270 3.98 -25.97 -21.15
N PHE A 271 2.85 -26.45 -20.66
CA PHE A 271 1.61 -26.52 -21.44
C PHE A 271 0.53 -25.52 -21.03
N GLU A 272 0.74 -24.73 -19.97
CA GLU A 272 -0.19 -23.66 -19.57
C GLU A 272 0.55 -22.33 -19.47
N LEU A 273 1.47 -22.20 -18.50
CA LEU A 273 2.11 -20.93 -18.16
C LEU A 273 2.95 -20.36 -19.29
N LYS A 274 3.77 -21.19 -19.93
CA LYS A 274 4.57 -20.79 -21.08
C LYS A 274 3.69 -20.34 -22.24
N LEU A 275 2.66 -21.11 -22.60
CA LEU A 275 1.79 -20.79 -23.73
C LEU A 275 1.02 -19.49 -23.49
N TRP A 276 0.49 -19.32 -22.27
CA TRP A 276 -0.16 -18.08 -21.85
C TRP A 276 0.76 -16.86 -21.99
N ALA A 277 1.99 -16.95 -21.46
CA ALA A 277 2.94 -15.85 -21.54
C ALA A 277 3.34 -15.54 -22.99
N LEU A 278 3.49 -16.54 -23.85
CA LEU A 278 3.78 -16.36 -25.27
C LEU A 278 2.66 -15.62 -26.00
N GLU A 279 1.39 -15.93 -25.71
CA GLU A 279 0.25 -15.21 -26.29
C GLU A 279 0.25 -13.74 -25.86
N ARG A 280 0.51 -13.46 -24.58
CA ARG A 280 0.63 -12.07 -24.09
C ARG A 280 1.80 -11.33 -24.70
N ILE A 281 2.96 -11.98 -24.87
CA ILE A 281 4.12 -11.38 -25.54
C ILE A 281 3.82 -11.08 -27.01
N LYS A 282 3.13 -11.98 -27.72
CA LYS A 282 2.70 -11.76 -29.10
C LYS A 282 1.72 -10.58 -29.20
N ALA A 283 0.75 -10.49 -28.29
CA ALA A 283 -0.19 -9.38 -28.25
C ALA A 283 0.52 -8.04 -27.97
N MET A 284 1.45 -8.01 -27.01
CA MET A 284 2.27 -6.84 -26.70
C MET A 284 3.08 -6.41 -27.93
N ARG A 285 3.79 -7.34 -28.58
CA ARG A 285 4.59 -7.06 -29.77
C ARG A 285 3.75 -6.52 -30.91
N LYS A 286 2.63 -7.16 -31.20
CA LYS A 286 1.70 -6.70 -32.23
C LYS A 286 1.25 -5.26 -31.96
N ALA A 287 0.81 -4.97 -30.73
CA ALA A 287 0.38 -3.64 -30.34
C ALA A 287 1.51 -2.60 -30.47
N TRP A 288 2.73 -2.97 -30.09
CA TRP A 288 3.91 -2.13 -30.26
C TRP A 288 4.23 -1.85 -31.73
N ASP A 289 4.33 -2.89 -32.55
CA ASP A 289 4.70 -2.80 -33.97
C ASP A 289 3.65 -2.04 -34.80
N GLU A 290 2.37 -2.11 -34.40
CA GLU A 290 1.26 -1.38 -35.03
C GLU A 290 1.11 0.06 -34.49
N GLY A 291 1.85 0.45 -33.46
CA GLY A 291 1.67 1.74 -32.78
C GLY A 291 0.33 1.87 -32.04
N ASP A 292 -0.33 0.75 -31.73
CA ASP A 292 -1.60 0.69 -31.02
C ASP A 292 -1.37 0.71 -29.50
N TYR A 293 -1.23 1.93 -28.97
CA TYR A 293 -1.04 2.13 -27.53
C TYR A 293 -2.25 1.70 -26.70
N GLN A 294 -3.45 1.63 -27.28
CA GLN A 294 -4.63 1.14 -26.57
C GLN A 294 -4.49 -0.36 -26.32
N ALA A 295 -4.24 -1.15 -27.37
CA ALA A 295 -3.98 -2.58 -27.25
C ALA A 295 -2.74 -2.86 -26.39
N LEU A 296 -1.71 -2.00 -26.46
CA LEU A 296 -0.51 -2.15 -25.63
C LEU A 296 -0.86 -2.06 -24.15
N PHE A 297 -1.66 -1.06 -23.74
CA PHE A 297 -2.05 -0.88 -22.34
C PHE A 297 -3.07 -1.90 -21.85
N GLU A 298 -3.84 -2.54 -22.73
CA GLU A 298 -4.65 -3.71 -22.38
C GLU A 298 -3.76 -4.91 -22.01
N VAL A 299 -2.59 -5.05 -22.65
CA VAL A 299 -1.64 -6.13 -22.34
C VAL A 299 -0.78 -5.81 -21.11
N ILE A 300 -0.14 -4.63 -21.07
CA ILE A 300 0.83 -4.31 -20.01
C ILE A 300 0.18 -3.71 -18.75
N GLY A 301 -1.13 -3.45 -18.80
CA GLY A 301 -1.92 -2.75 -17.78
C GLY A 301 -1.86 -1.24 -17.94
N LYS A 302 -2.83 -0.50 -17.41
CA LYS A 302 -2.75 0.97 -17.20
C LYS A 302 -2.20 1.27 -15.81
N SER A 303 -1.62 2.45 -15.60
CA SER A 303 -1.19 2.86 -14.27
C SER A 303 -2.42 3.12 -13.41
N GLU A 304 -2.47 2.57 -12.19
CA GLU A 304 -3.54 2.77 -11.21
C GLU A 304 -3.20 3.92 -10.23
N VAL A 305 -4.12 4.32 -9.33
CA VAL A 305 -3.83 5.35 -8.30
C VAL A 305 -2.89 4.76 -7.26
N THR A 306 -1.64 4.58 -7.64
CA THR A 306 -0.55 4.36 -6.71
C THR A 306 -0.08 5.73 -6.24
N THR A 307 -0.53 6.18 -5.07
CA THR A 307 0.17 7.26 -4.34
C THR A 307 1.49 6.78 -3.71
N ILE A 308 2.00 5.63 -4.14
CA ILE A 308 3.30 5.08 -3.82
C ILE A 308 3.75 4.31 -5.06
N GLU A 309 4.63 4.88 -5.87
CA GLU A 309 5.32 4.07 -6.90
C GLU A 309 6.02 2.89 -6.21
N ASP A 310 5.52 1.68 -6.47
CA ASP A 310 5.95 0.47 -5.80
C ASP A 310 7.44 0.20 -5.99
N GLY A 311 8.11 0.06 -4.85
CA GLY A 311 9.39 -0.62 -4.79
C GLY A 311 9.14 -2.10 -4.90
N VAL A 312 9.84 -2.76 -5.82
CA VAL A 312 9.85 -4.20 -6.00
C VAL A 312 10.67 -4.89 -4.88
N GLY A 313 10.39 -4.53 -3.62
CA GLY A 313 10.38 -5.52 -2.55
C GLY A 313 8.99 -6.12 -2.58
N PHE A 314 8.88 -7.44 -2.41
CA PHE A 314 7.58 -8.04 -2.11
C PHE A 314 7.07 -7.38 -0.82
N ASP A 315 6.22 -6.37 -0.95
CA ASP A 315 5.48 -5.76 0.13
C ASP A 315 4.16 -6.52 0.19
N PRO A 316 3.91 -7.36 1.21
CA PRO A 316 2.60 -7.98 1.39
C PRO A 316 1.48 -6.93 1.37
N ASP A 317 1.77 -5.70 1.82
CA ASP A 317 0.80 -4.61 1.80
C ASP A 317 0.57 -4.04 0.39
N SER A 318 1.43 -4.32 -0.62
CA SER A 318 1.15 -3.95 -2.03
C SER A 318 0.08 -4.85 -2.64
N LEU A 319 -0.19 -6.01 -2.04
CA LEU A 319 -1.30 -6.90 -2.42
C LEU A 319 -2.59 -6.55 -1.67
N GLU A 320 -2.49 -5.86 -0.54
CA GLU A 320 -3.64 -5.29 0.19
C GLU A 320 -4.10 -3.93 -0.37
N ARG A 321 -3.41 -3.39 -1.39
CA ARG A 321 -3.60 -2.02 -1.85
C ARG A 321 -3.75 -1.98 -3.36
N GLU A 322 -4.95 -2.27 -3.85
CA GLU A 322 -5.59 -1.45 -4.88
C GLU A 322 -7.06 -1.83 -5.00
N ASP A 323 -7.86 -0.79 -5.04
CA ASP A 323 -8.38 -0.05 -6.20
C ASP A 323 -9.26 1.05 -5.57
N ASP A 324 -9.44 2.13 -6.28
CA ASP A 324 -10.39 3.16 -5.93
C ASP A 324 -11.35 3.32 -7.10
N PRO A 325 -12.67 3.13 -6.93
CA PRO A 325 -13.63 3.35 -8.01
C PRO A 325 -13.76 4.82 -8.45
N ALA A 326 -12.85 5.72 -8.05
CA ALA A 326 -13.04 7.16 -8.12
C ALA A 326 -11.84 7.92 -8.70
N SER A 327 -11.10 7.31 -9.64
CA SER A 327 -10.09 8.04 -10.39
C SER A 327 -10.22 7.80 -11.90
N GLU A 328 -11.34 8.27 -12.44
CA GLU A 328 -11.59 8.33 -13.88
C GLU A 328 -10.45 9.09 -14.59
N GLY A 329 -9.76 8.42 -15.51
CA GLY A 329 -8.69 9.00 -16.35
C GLY A 329 -7.44 8.13 -16.46
N CYS A 330 -6.56 8.47 -17.42
CA CYS A 330 -5.27 7.81 -17.64
C CYS A 330 -4.12 8.60 -17.00
N ASP A 331 -3.00 7.94 -16.68
CA ASP A 331 -1.76 8.65 -16.31
C ASP A 331 -1.34 9.63 -17.43
N PRO A 332 -0.74 10.81 -17.15
CA PRO A 332 -0.39 11.78 -18.18
C PRO A 332 0.45 11.21 -19.33
N ALA A 333 1.41 10.31 -19.06
CA ALA A 333 2.23 9.70 -20.11
C ALA A 333 1.44 8.69 -20.96
N GLU A 334 0.46 8.02 -20.38
CA GLU A 334 -0.45 7.12 -21.12
C GLU A 334 -1.48 7.90 -21.92
N ALA A 335 -2.04 8.95 -21.32
CA ALA A 335 -3.05 9.79 -21.92
C ALA A 335 -2.53 10.47 -23.19
N VAL A 336 -1.29 10.96 -23.18
CA VAL A 336 -0.71 11.62 -24.36
C VAL A 336 -0.45 10.62 -25.48
N LEU A 337 -0.03 9.39 -25.18
CA LEU A 337 0.14 8.34 -26.19
C LEU A 337 -1.19 7.93 -26.84
N LEU A 338 -2.29 7.96 -26.08
CA LEU A 338 -3.64 7.69 -26.59
C LEU A 338 -4.26 8.87 -27.35
N ALA A 339 -3.81 10.09 -27.05
CA ALA A 339 -4.30 11.32 -27.67
C ALA A 339 -3.53 11.71 -28.94
N ASP A 340 -2.26 11.32 -29.05
CA ASP A 340 -1.40 11.64 -30.18
C ASP A 340 -1.63 10.70 -31.37
N ARG A 341 -2.11 11.27 -32.49
CA ARG A 341 -2.27 10.53 -33.75
C ARG A 341 -1.00 10.53 -34.62
N SER A 342 -0.04 11.41 -34.35
CA SER A 342 1.19 11.53 -35.13
C SER A 342 2.25 10.48 -34.76
N GLY A 343 2.15 9.90 -33.56
CA GLY A 343 3.12 8.95 -33.02
C GLY A 343 4.41 9.59 -32.48
N ASN A 344 4.48 10.92 -32.37
CA ASN A 344 5.67 11.62 -31.88
C ASN A 344 5.71 11.81 -30.36
N ALA A 345 4.59 11.66 -29.64
CA ALA A 345 4.52 11.83 -28.20
C ALA A 345 5.43 10.86 -27.44
N ILE A 346 5.64 9.64 -27.98
CA ILE A 346 6.58 8.66 -27.42
C ILE A 346 8.02 9.18 -27.42
N LYS A 347 8.38 10.06 -28.35
CA LYS A 347 9.74 10.63 -28.47
C LYS A 347 10.03 11.68 -27.39
N ILE A 348 9.01 12.15 -26.66
CA ILE A 348 9.21 13.04 -25.51
C ILE A 348 9.98 12.28 -24.41
N PRO A 349 11.10 12.81 -23.90
CA PRO A 349 11.93 12.08 -22.94
C PRO A 349 11.19 11.59 -21.69
N TYR A 350 10.25 12.39 -21.15
CA TYR A 350 9.40 11.98 -20.03
C TYR A 350 8.52 10.77 -20.38
N VAL A 351 7.79 10.83 -21.50
CA VAL A 351 6.88 9.77 -21.96
C VAL A 351 7.65 8.50 -22.25
N PHE A 352 8.75 8.60 -23.00
CA PHE A 352 9.65 7.49 -23.30
C PHE A 352 10.14 6.79 -22.04
N ASN A 353 10.64 7.55 -21.06
CA ASN A 353 11.19 6.99 -19.83
C ASN A 353 10.11 6.29 -18.99
N GLN A 354 8.88 6.85 -18.95
CA GLN A 354 7.76 6.22 -18.24
C GLN A 354 7.32 4.91 -18.90
N LEU A 355 7.19 4.92 -20.23
CA LEU A 355 6.80 3.73 -20.99
C LEU A 355 7.84 2.62 -20.86
N ASN A 356 9.14 2.94 -20.98
CA ASN A 356 10.20 1.95 -20.79
C ASN A 356 10.22 1.34 -19.38
N ARG A 357 10.04 2.15 -18.35
CA ARG A 357 9.97 1.65 -16.97
C ARG A 357 8.82 0.67 -16.80
N LYS A 358 7.68 0.97 -17.43
CA LYS A 358 6.49 0.11 -17.41
C LYS A 358 6.70 -1.19 -18.18
N LEU A 359 7.26 -1.10 -19.38
CA LEU A 359 7.60 -2.25 -20.22
C LEU A 359 8.65 -3.15 -19.57
N ALA A 360 9.70 -2.61 -18.97
CA ALA A 360 10.73 -3.37 -18.27
C ALA A 360 10.13 -4.19 -17.11
N ARG A 361 9.27 -3.55 -16.30
CA ARG A 361 8.55 -4.22 -15.22
C ARG A 361 7.61 -5.30 -15.74
N TRP A 362 6.84 -5.00 -16.78
CA TRP A 362 5.95 -5.96 -17.39
C TRP A 362 6.72 -7.13 -18.00
N ALA A 363 7.80 -6.88 -18.74
CA ALA A 363 8.64 -7.91 -19.36
C ALA A 363 9.27 -8.82 -18.31
N PHE A 364 9.78 -8.25 -17.21
CA PHE A 364 10.28 -9.04 -16.08
C PHE A 364 9.18 -9.94 -15.50
N ARG A 365 7.97 -9.42 -15.27
CA ARG A 365 6.82 -10.23 -14.80
C ARG A 365 6.40 -11.27 -15.82
N ALA A 366 6.26 -10.94 -17.09
CA ALA A 366 5.93 -11.90 -18.14
C ALA A 366 6.94 -13.05 -18.18
N CYS A 367 8.23 -12.74 -18.05
CA CYS A 367 9.30 -13.76 -18.09
C CYS A 367 9.41 -14.59 -16.80
N THR A 368 9.00 -14.08 -15.64
CA THR A 368 9.21 -14.76 -14.33
C THR A 368 7.93 -15.24 -13.65
N SER A 369 6.78 -14.67 -13.99
CA SER A 369 5.47 -14.99 -13.41
C SER A 369 4.38 -15.30 -14.44
N ALA A 370 4.73 -15.33 -15.74
CA ALA A 370 3.81 -15.51 -16.87
C ALA A 370 2.74 -14.42 -17.03
N ASP A 371 2.85 -13.30 -16.32
CA ASP A 371 1.88 -12.18 -16.34
C ASP A 371 0.42 -12.66 -16.19
N LEU A 372 0.19 -13.61 -15.27
CA LEU A 372 -1.16 -14.09 -14.99
C LEU A 372 -1.94 -12.99 -14.27
N LYS A 373 -3.22 -12.86 -14.62
CA LYS A 373 -4.21 -12.10 -13.89
C LYS A 373 -5.15 -13.10 -13.23
N LEU A 374 -5.11 -13.17 -11.90
CA LEU A 374 -5.89 -14.10 -11.11
C LEU A 374 -7.05 -13.35 -10.44
N PRO A 375 -8.28 -13.88 -10.46
CA PRO A 375 -9.39 -13.26 -9.75
C PRO A 375 -9.05 -13.15 -8.27
N SER A 376 -9.25 -11.96 -7.70
CA SER A 376 -8.97 -11.65 -6.30
C SER A 376 -10.22 -11.24 -5.55
N PHE A 377 -10.21 -11.52 -4.25
CA PHE A 377 -11.36 -11.39 -3.38
C PHE A 377 -10.95 -10.94 -1.99
N ALA A 378 -11.85 -10.23 -1.31
CA ALA A 378 -11.79 -10.14 0.14
C ALA A 378 -12.16 -11.50 0.74
N LEU A 379 -11.29 -12.02 1.61
CA LEU A 379 -11.50 -13.26 2.34
C LEU A 379 -12.59 -13.03 3.37
N ALA A 380 -13.71 -13.70 3.18
CA ALA A 380 -14.86 -13.68 4.06
C ALA A 380 -15.03 -15.04 4.73
N ASP A 381 -15.96 -15.10 5.67
CA ASP A 381 -16.35 -16.34 6.33
C ASP A 381 -17.79 -16.73 5.95
N ASP A 382 -18.22 -17.90 6.41
CA ASP A 382 -19.55 -18.45 6.19
C ASP A 382 -20.58 -18.03 7.25
N GLY A 383 -20.25 -17.09 8.15
CA GLY A 383 -21.15 -16.69 9.22
C GLY A 383 -22.44 -16.02 8.73
N VAL A 384 -23.55 -16.41 9.34
CA VAL A 384 -24.92 -15.94 9.04
C VAL A 384 -25.67 -15.51 10.31
N LEU A 385 -26.54 -14.52 10.17
CA LEU A 385 -27.39 -14.00 11.25
C LEU A 385 -28.72 -13.49 10.66
N ILE A 386 -29.84 -14.06 11.12
CA ILE A 386 -31.18 -13.73 10.63
C ILE A 386 -32.23 -13.78 11.73
N GLU A 387 -33.28 -12.98 11.59
CA GLU A 387 -34.51 -13.10 12.38
C GLU A 387 -35.50 -14.00 11.64
N HIS A 388 -35.98 -15.04 12.32
CA HIS A 388 -36.98 -15.97 11.82
C HIS A 388 -38.00 -16.30 12.91
N ARG A 389 -39.27 -15.95 12.66
CA ARG A 389 -40.43 -16.22 13.55
C ARG A 389 -40.22 -15.71 14.99
N GLY A 390 -39.71 -14.49 15.13
CA GLY A 390 -39.44 -13.82 16.40
C GLY A 390 -38.17 -14.28 17.12
N LYS A 391 -37.38 -15.18 16.51
CA LYS A 391 -36.13 -15.72 17.06
C LYS A 391 -34.93 -15.31 16.20
N ILE A 392 -33.78 -15.16 16.83
CA ILE A 392 -32.52 -14.93 16.15
C ILE A 392 -31.85 -16.28 15.91
N LEU A 393 -31.55 -16.57 14.65
CA LEU A 393 -30.82 -17.75 14.21
C LEU A 393 -29.45 -17.31 13.69
N SER A 394 -28.40 -18.05 14.03
CA SER A 394 -27.04 -17.76 13.59
C SER A 394 -26.21 -19.01 13.48
N ALA A 395 -25.25 -19.02 12.54
CA ALA A 395 -24.26 -20.07 12.39
C ALA A 395 -22.94 -19.47 11.90
N SER A 396 -21.84 -20.18 12.11
CA SER A 396 -20.49 -19.87 11.60
C SER A 396 -19.67 -21.15 11.57
N ASP A 397 -18.69 -21.25 10.67
CA ASP A 397 -17.84 -22.43 10.47
C ASP A 397 -18.65 -23.73 10.28
N TRP A 398 -19.66 -23.67 9.42
CA TRP A 398 -20.58 -24.77 9.11
C TRP A 398 -20.39 -25.36 7.72
N ILE A 399 -19.71 -24.66 6.80
CA ILE A 399 -19.32 -25.26 5.52
C ILE A 399 -18.19 -26.28 5.71
N PRO A 400 -18.06 -27.30 4.84
CA PRO A 400 -16.93 -28.22 4.91
C PRO A 400 -15.57 -27.51 4.81
N GLU A 401 -14.56 -27.99 5.55
CA GLU A 401 -13.22 -27.36 5.57
C GLU A 401 -12.53 -27.35 4.18
N ASP A 402 -12.89 -28.27 3.28
CA ASP A 402 -12.32 -28.36 1.92
C ASP A 402 -13.09 -27.56 0.87
N SER A 403 -14.05 -26.73 1.31
CA SER A 403 -15.03 -26.08 0.45
C SER A 403 -15.04 -24.55 0.63
N ALA A 404 -15.54 -23.84 -0.39
CA ALA A 404 -15.71 -22.39 -0.40
C ALA A 404 -17.04 -21.97 -1.02
N ILE A 405 -17.50 -20.77 -0.64
CA ILE A 405 -18.58 -20.06 -1.32
C ILE A 405 -17.96 -18.93 -2.12
N THR A 406 -18.23 -18.91 -3.43
CA THR A 406 -17.65 -17.94 -4.37
C THR A 406 -18.58 -17.70 -5.55
N SER A 407 -18.32 -16.63 -6.31
CA SER A 407 -18.97 -16.33 -7.59
C SER A 407 -18.29 -16.99 -8.80
N LEU A 408 -17.15 -17.67 -8.60
CA LEU A 408 -16.44 -18.36 -9.68
C LEU A 408 -17.23 -19.57 -10.21
N ALA A 409 -17.20 -19.76 -11.53
CA ALA A 409 -17.86 -20.89 -12.20
C ALA A 409 -17.08 -22.21 -12.08
N ALA A 410 -15.76 -22.14 -11.88
CA ALA A 410 -14.92 -23.31 -11.73
C ALA A 410 -15.39 -24.21 -10.57
N GLU A 411 -15.35 -25.54 -10.75
CA GLU A 411 -15.74 -26.51 -9.72
C GLU A 411 -14.79 -26.48 -8.50
N LYS A 412 -13.51 -26.14 -8.74
CA LYS A 412 -12.47 -26.03 -7.72
C LYS A 412 -11.40 -25.04 -8.13
N GLY A 413 -10.56 -24.66 -7.18
CA GLY A 413 -9.40 -23.81 -7.42
C GLY A 413 -8.35 -23.93 -6.33
N LEU A 414 -7.27 -23.18 -6.49
CA LEU A 414 -6.31 -22.95 -5.41
C LEU A 414 -6.57 -21.57 -4.81
N CYS A 415 -6.91 -21.53 -3.52
CA CYS A 415 -6.97 -20.30 -2.75
C CYS A 415 -5.55 -19.92 -2.32
N ILE A 416 -5.11 -18.73 -2.71
CA ILE A 416 -3.73 -18.26 -2.57
C ILE A 416 -3.74 -16.99 -1.74
N ARG A 417 -2.99 -17.01 -0.63
CA ARG A 417 -2.66 -15.82 0.14
C ARG A 417 -1.16 -15.56 0.07
N TYR A 418 -0.83 -14.29 0.03
CA TYR A 418 0.53 -13.80 -0.08
C TYR A 418 1.00 -13.20 1.25
N PRO A 419 2.29 -13.34 1.64
CA PRO A 419 3.34 -14.14 1.01
C PRO A 419 3.04 -15.64 0.95
N ILE A 420 3.40 -16.27 -0.17
CA ILE A 420 3.43 -17.73 -0.31
C ILE A 420 4.71 -18.22 0.38
N ARG A 421 4.56 -18.86 1.53
CA ARG A 421 5.70 -19.36 2.31
C ARG A 421 6.16 -20.69 1.75
N MET A 422 5.22 -21.57 1.42
CA MET A 422 5.46 -22.92 0.93
C MET A 422 4.38 -23.37 -0.06
N GLN A 423 4.63 -24.48 -0.76
CA GLN A 423 3.67 -25.03 -1.72
C GLN A 423 2.33 -25.38 -1.07
N GLU A 424 2.35 -25.78 0.21
CA GLU A 424 1.16 -26.09 0.99
C GLU A 424 0.22 -24.90 1.21
N ASP A 425 0.71 -23.66 1.12
CA ASP A 425 -0.11 -22.45 1.24
C ASP A 425 -1.06 -22.25 0.05
N LEU A 426 -0.83 -22.97 -1.06
CA LEU A 426 -1.75 -23.04 -2.19
C LEU A 426 -2.85 -24.04 -1.83
N LEU A 427 -3.94 -23.56 -1.25
CA LEU A 427 -4.99 -24.40 -0.67
C LEU A 427 -5.93 -24.91 -1.77
N PRO A 428 -6.02 -26.23 -2.04
CA PRO A 428 -7.05 -26.76 -2.94
C PRO A 428 -8.42 -26.67 -2.27
N VAL A 429 -9.38 -26.05 -2.95
CA VAL A 429 -10.73 -25.83 -2.41
C VAL A 429 -11.79 -26.12 -3.47
N ARG A 430 -12.85 -26.82 -3.07
CA ARG A 430 -14.03 -27.08 -3.90
C ARG A 430 -15.05 -25.95 -3.77
N HIS A 431 -15.69 -25.55 -4.86
CA HIS A 431 -16.69 -24.49 -4.84
C HIS A 431 -18.10 -25.08 -4.69
N LEU A 432 -18.85 -24.58 -3.69
CA LEU A 432 -20.19 -25.10 -3.37
C LEU A 432 -21.27 -24.58 -4.33
N THR A 433 -22.06 -25.52 -4.84
CA THR A 433 -23.26 -25.22 -5.65
C THR A 433 -24.46 -24.86 -4.78
N ASN A 434 -25.49 -24.23 -5.35
CA ASN A 434 -26.74 -23.93 -4.62
C ASN A 434 -27.43 -25.19 -4.09
N THR A 435 -27.37 -26.27 -4.87
CA THR A 435 -27.95 -27.57 -4.54
C THR A 435 -27.35 -28.19 -3.27
N GLU A 436 -26.11 -27.83 -2.95
CA GLU A 436 -25.42 -28.27 -1.72
C GLU A 436 -25.51 -27.22 -0.60
N LEU A 437 -25.35 -25.94 -0.96
CA LEU A 437 -25.25 -24.83 -0.01
C LEU A 437 -26.56 -24.58 0.74
N VAL A 438 -27.71 -24.62 0.06
CA VAL A 438 -29.01 -24.30 0.68
C VAL A 438 -29.42 -25.35 1.72
N PRO A 439 -29.33 -26.67 1.43
CA PRO A 439 -29.57 -27.69 2.47
C PRO A 439 -28.62 -27.58 3.66
N ALA A 440 -27.33 -27.35 3.42
CA ALA A 440 -26.33 -27.19 4.48
C ALA A 440 -26.61 -25.96 5.36
N LEU A 441 -27.03 -24.83 4.76
CA LEU A 441 -27.44 -23.62 5.49
C LEU A 441 -28.65 -23.88 6.39
N LYS A 442 -29.68 -24.56 5.88
CA LYS A 442 -30.88 -24.94 6.66
C LYS A 442 -30.51 -25.84 7.85
N GLN A 443 -29.64 -26.81 7.63
CA GLN A 443 -29.12 -27.68 8.68
C GLN A 443 -28.34 -26.88 9.73
N ALA A 444 -27.44 -25.98 9.31
CA ALA A 444 -26.62 -25.17 10.20
C ALA A 444 -27.47 -24.24 11.09
N LEU A 445 -28.56 -23.69 10.54
CA LEU A 445 -29.51 -22.86 11.29
C LEU A 445 -30.52 -23.67 12.12
N GLY A 446 -30.49 -25.01 12.02
CA GLY A 446 -31.38 -25.90 12.74
C GLY A 446 -32.85 -25.80 12.34
N THR A 447 -33.14 -25.37 11.10
CA THR A 447 -34.52 -25.21 10.61
C THR A 447 -34.63 -25.50 9.11
N ALA A 448 -35.61 -26.33 8.74
CA ALA A 448 -35.96 -26.58 7.34
C ALA A 448 -36.89 -25.49 6.77
N ASP A 449 -37.53 -24.72 7.65
CA ASP A 449 -38.66 -23.82 7.38
C ASP A 449 -38.25 -22.42 6.84
N LEU A 450 -37.01 -22.24 6.40
CA LEU A 450 -36.60 -21.00 5.73
C LEU A 450 -37.27 -20.94 4.35
N ASP A 451 -38.03 -19.86 4.12
CA ASP A 451 -38.64 -19.57 2.83
C ASP A 451 -37.59 -19.13 1.80
N GLU A 452 -37.97 -19.15 0.52
CA GLU A 452 -37.07 -18.81 -0.59
C GLU A 452 -36.54 -17.38 -0.51
N SER A 453 -37.32 -16.43 0.02
CA SER A 453 -36.91 -15.03 0.16
C SER A 453 -35.85 -14.85 1.25
N GLN A 454 -35.97 -15.58 2.36
CA GLN A 454 -34.98 -15.61 3.44
C GLN A 454 -33.67 -16.25 2.97
N VAL A 455 -33.77 -17.36 2.21
CA VAL A 455 -32.60 -18.00 1.60
C VAL A 455 -31.92 -17.05 0.61
N ALA A 456 -32.68 -16.43 -0.29
CA ALA A 456 -32.14 -15.46 -1.25
C ALA A 456 -31.45 -14.29 -0.54
N TYR A 457 -32.06 -13.77 0.53
CA TYR A 457 -31.47 -12.71 1.36
C TYR A 457 -30.12 -13.14 1.95
N LEU A 458 -30.04 -14.31 2.59
CA LEU A 458 -28.79 -14.81 3.19
C LEU A 458 -27.70 -15.04 2.14
N LEU A 459 -28.06 -15.61 0.99
CA LEU A 459 -27.14 -15.84 -0.11
C LEU A 459 -26.59 -14.51 -0.65
N ASP A 460 -27.44 -13.55 -1.02
CA ASP A 460 -27.02 -12.27 -1.62
C ASP A 460 -26.30 -11.35 -0.63
N ARG A 461 -26.77 -11.28 0.62
CA ARG A 461 -26.31 -10.26 1.58
C ARG A 461 -25.22 -10.73 2.52
N GLN A 462 -25.06 -12.04 2.76
CA GLN A 462 -24.18 -12.55 3.81
C GLN A 462 -23.18 -13.61 3.34
N LEU A 463 -23.48 -14.37 2.28
CA LEU A 463 -22.65 -15.51 1.85
C LEU A 463 -21.98 -15.31 0.47
N ARG A 464 -22.63 -14.59 -0.45
CA ARG A 464 -22.13 -14.29 -1.81
C ARG A 464 -22.08 -12.79 -2.08
N MET A 465 -21.61 -12.06 -1.07
CA MET A 465 -21.36 -10.63 -1.20
C MET A 465 -20.39 -10.37 -2.36
N GLU A 466 -20.58 -9.24 -3.02
CA GLU A 466 -19.79 -8.91 -4.21
C GLU A 466 -18.31 -8.83 -3.87
N GLY A 467 -17.48 -9.56 -4.62
CA GLY A 467 -16.03 -9.54 -4.43
C GLY A 467 -15.52 -10.29 -3.21
N THR A 468 -16.24 -11.31 -2.73
CA THR A 468 -15.83 -12.11 -1.58
C THR A 468 -15.58 -13.57 -1.93
N TYR A 469 -14.70 -14.19 -1.16
CA TYR A 469 -14.44 -15.63 -1.18
C TYR A 469 -14.58 -16.16 0.24
N ALA A 470 -15.61 -16.96 0.51
CA ALA A 470 -15.90 -17.42 1.86
C ALA A 470 -15.23 -18.76 2.16
N LEU A 471 -14.49 -18.82 3.28
CA LEU A 471 -13.84 -20.03 3.77
C LEU A 471 -14.25 -20.34 5.22
N HIS A 472 -14.12 -21.61 5.60
CA HIS A 472 -14.08 -22.00 7.00
C HIS A 472 -12.79 -21.44 7.66
N SER A 473 -12.89 -20.90 8.88
CA SER A 473 -11.77 -20.31 9.63
C SER A 473 -10.51 -21.19 9.70
N LYS A 474 -10.66 -22.50 9.96
CA LYS A 474 -9.55 -23.46 10.01
C LYS A 474 -8.79 -23.52 8.68
N THR A 475 -9.49 -23.45 7.56
CA THR A 475 -8.87 -23.49 6.23
C THR A 475 -8.16 -22.18 5.92
N ALA A 476 -8.78 -21.03 6.19
CA ALA A 476 -8.09 -19.74 6.13
C ALA A 476 -6.80 -19.76 6.97
N SER A 477 -6.86 -20.30 8.18
CA SER A 477 -5.70 -20.32 9.08
C SER A 477 -4.49 -21.13 8.59
N LYS A 478 -4.67 -22.06 7.64
CA LYS A 478 -3.62 -22.93 7.08
C LYS A 478 -2.57 -22.12 6.32
N ASN A 479 -3.00 -21.17 5.49
CA ASN A 479 -2.10 -20.21 4.82
C ASN A 479 -1.94 -18.90 5.63
N GLY A 480 -2.28 -18.95 6.93
CA GLY A 480 -2.15 -17.85 7.87
C GLY A 480 -3.31 -16.85 7.88
N GLY A 481 -4.33 -17.04 7.03
CA GLY A 481 -5.48 -16.14 6.84
C GLY A 481 -6.36 -15.96 8.09
N ASP A 482 -6.95 -14.78 8.22
CA ASP A 482 -8.08 -14.44 9.09
C ASP A 482 -9.14 -13.62 8.33
N PHE A 483 -10.19 -13.15 9.02
CA PHE A 483 -11.29 -12.41 8.39
C PHE A 483 -11.27 -10.92 8.74
N ASP A 484 -10.09 -10.33 8.96
CA ASP A 484 -9.90 -8.89 9.19
C ASP A 484 -9.86 -8.03 7.90
N PHE A 485 -10.33 -8.66 6.79
CA PHE A 485 -10.28 -8.22 5.40
C PHE A 485 -8.99 -8.61 4.66
N ASP A 486 -8.44 -9.79 4.97
CA ASP A 486 -7.39 -10.40 4.16
C ASP A 486 -7.81 -10.49 2.70
N THR A 487 -6.88 -10.25 1.78
CA THR A 487 -7.11 -10.42 0.34
C THR A 487 -6.46 -11.70 -0.16
N ILE A 488 -7.19 -12.46 -0.96
CA ILE A 488 -6.71 -13.69 -1.59
C ILE A 488 -6.86 -13.59 -3.10
N CYS A 489 -6.10 -14.39 -3.84
CA CYS A 489 -6.39 -14.69 -5.23
C CYS A 489 -6.71 -16.17 -5.42
N VAL A 490 -7.43 -16.49 -6.49
CA VAL A 490 -7.82 -17.86 -6.81
C VAL A 490 -7.23 -18.25 -8.16
N MET A 491 -6.60 -19.41 -8.21
CA MET A 491 -6.25 -20.07 -9.49
C MET A 491 -7.33 -21.09 -9.83
N PRO A 492 -8.25 -20.79 -10.76
CA PRO A 492 -9.39 -21.64 -11.03
C PRO A 492 -9.02 -22.80 -11.97
N SER A 493 -9.64 -23.97 -11.77
CA SER A 493 -9.26 -25.20 -12.48
C SER A 493 -9.73 -25.28 -13.92
N ASP A 494 -10.70 -24.45 -14.32
CA ASP A 494 -11.18 -24.34 -15.70
C ASP A 494 -10.16 -23.63 -16.60
N GLN A 495 -9.37 -22.70 -16.05
CA GLN A 495 -8.30 -21.99 -16.76
C GLN A 495 -6.92 -22.66 -16.60
N PHE A 496 -6.61 -23.18 -15.40
CA PHE A 496 -5.30 -23.77 -15.10
C PHE A 496 -5.39 -25.22 -14.57
N PRO A 497 -6.00 -26.15 -15.32
CA PRO A 497 -6.27 -27.51 -14.84
C PRO A 497 -5.02 -28.29 -14.42
N LYS A 498 -3.89 -28.16 -15.13
CA LYS A 498 -2.64 -28.89 -14.83
C LYS A 498 -1.92 -28.31 -13.62
N PHE A 499 -1.98 -26.99 -13.42
CA PHE A 499 -1.45 -26.39 -12.19
C PHE A 499 -2.25 -26.89 -10.99
N VAL A 500 -3.57 -26.76 -11.02
CA VAL A 500 -4.45 -27.19 -9.92
C VAL A 500 -4.28 -28.69 -9.65
N ALA A 501 -4.32 -29.53 -10.69
CA ALA A 501 -4.11 -30.97 -10.55
C ALA A 501 -2.72 -31.30 -10.01
N GLY A 502 -1.68 -30.58 -10.44
CA GLY A 502 -0.32 -30.75 -9.94
C GLY A 502 -0.19 -30.46 -8.45
N ARG A 503 -0.85 -29.39 -7.96
CA ARG A 503 -0.89 -29.08 -6.53
C ARG A 503 -1.69 -30.12 -5.74
N ILE A 504 -2.81 -30.61 -6.25
CA ILE A 504 -3.60 -31.68 -5.60
C ILE A 504 -2.76 -32.96 -5.50
N ALA A 505 -2.11 -33.38 -6.59
CA ALA A 505 -1.25 -34.56 -6.62
C ALA A 505 -0.02 -34.44 -5.70
N TYR A 506 0.46 -33.22 -5.44
CA TYR A 506 1.57 -33.00 -4.52
C TYR A 506 1.24 -33.40 -3.07
N GLY A 507 -0.01 -33.22 -2.63
CA GLY A 507 -0.48 -33.55 -1.28
C GLY A 507 -0.03 -32.55 -0.20
N GLU A 508 -0.18 -32.93 1.08
CA GLU A 508 0.43 -32.23 2.22
C GLU A 508 1.73 -32.98 2.58
N ARG A 509 2.90 -32.34 2.40
CA ARG A 509 4.20 -32.97 2.72
C ARG A 509 4.85 -32.36 3.95
N PHE A 510 4.52 -31.11 4.24
CA PHE A 510 4.96 -30.40 5.42
C PHE A 510 3.79 -29.74 6.14
N ARG A 511 3.75 -29.90 7.45
CA ARG A 511 2.81 -29.19 8.33
C ARG A 511 3.58 -28.36 9.33
N GLN A 512 3.52 -27.04 9.20
CA GLN A 512 4.06 -26.14 10.20
C GLN A 512 3.18 -26.18 11.46
N GLN A 513 3.74 -26.60 12.60
CA GLN A 513 3.07 -26.44 13.88
C GLN A 513 3.18 -24.96 14.31
N LYS A 514 2.05 -24.26 14.45
CA LYS A 514 2.05 -22.90 15.01
C LYS A 514 2.45 -22.96 16.48
N THR A 515 3.65 -22.49 16.80
CA THR A 515 4.06 -22.27 18.19
C THR A 515 3.35 -21.02 18.71
N LYS A 516 2.47 -21.17 19.72
CA LYS A 516 1.81 -20.03 20.36
C LYS A 516 2.78 -19.31 21.30
N TYR A 517 3.48 -18.31 20.79
CA TYR A 517 4.37 -17.49 21.62
C TYR A 517 3.59 -16.46 22.43
N GLN A 518 4.03 -16.23 23.68
CA GLN A 518 3.49 -15.17 24.51
C GLN A 518 3.71 -13.80 23.85
N LYS A 519 2.67 -12.95 23.90
CA LYS A 519 2.78 -11.57 23.42
C LYS A 519 3.79 -10.82 24.28
N ALA A 520 4.66 -10.05 23.65
CA ALA A 520 5.59 -9.17 24.35
C ALA A 520 4.80 -8.07 25.06
N LYS A 521 5.11 -7.81 26.33
CA LYS A 521 4.49 -6.73 27.12
C LYS A 521 5.53 -6.05 27.99
N SER A 522 6.05 -4.94 27.50
CA SER A 522 6.97 -4.06 28.23
C SER A 522 6.22 -2.92 28.93
N PRO A 523 6.81 -2.33 29.98
CA PRO A 523 6.32 -1.06 30.53
C PRO A 523 6.42 0.09 29.50
N TRP A 524 5.54 1.09 29.60
CA TRP A 524 5.46 2.20 28.63
C TRP A 524 6.74 3.01 28.47
N TRP A 525 7.58 3.13 29.52
CA TRP A 525 8.88 3.82 29.41
C TRP A 525 9.86 3.16 28.42
N ASN A 526 9.58 1.93 27.98
CA ASN A 526 10.34 1.25 26.92
C ASN A 526 9.80 1.52 25.51
N ALA A 527 8.90 2.50 25.31
CA ALA A 527 8.32 2.78 24.00
C ALA A 527 9.37 3.04 22.91
N CYS A 528 10.42 3.82 23.19
CA CYS A 528 11.48 4.11 22.21
C CYS A 528 12.33 2.87 21.88
N PRO A 529 12.86 2.11 22.87
CA PRO A 529 13.52 0.82 22.59
C PRO A 529 12.66 -0.18 21.81
N VAL A 530 11.36 -0.27 22.14
CA VAL A 530 10.41 -1.14 21.42
C VAL A 530 10.24 -0.68 19.97
N ALA A 531 10.11 0.62 19.72
CA ALA A 531 10.08 1.17 18.37
C ALA A 531 11.37 0.86 17.60
N MET A 532 12.54 1.03 18.23
CA MET A 532 13.82 0.75 17.59
C MET A 532 14.01 -0.73 17.25
N LYS A 533 13.48 -1.64 18.07
CA LYS A 533 13.44 -3.08 17.79
C LYS A 533 12.48 -3.45 16.66
N ALA A 534 11.45 -2.64 16.43
CA ALA A 534 10.46 -2.88 15.37
C ALA A 534 10.97 -2.62 13.94
N ARG A 535 12.16 -2.04 13.81
CA ARG A 535 12.79 -1.71 12.52
C ARG A 535 13.44 -2.93 11.88
N GLY A 536 13.61 -2.87 10.57
CA GLY A 536 14.34 -3.88 9.81
C GLY A 536 13.41 -4.90 9.18
N ASN A 537 13.33 -4.87 7.84
CA ASN A 537 12.54 -5.82 7.09
C ASN A 537 13.43 -6.98 6.60
N ARG A 538 13.38 -8.12 7.29
CA ARG A 538 14.05 -9.36 6.86
C ARG A 538 13.18 -10.24 5.95
N ILE A 539 11.88 -9.97 5.83
CA ILE A 539 10.92 -10.79 5.07
C ILE A 539 11.34 -10.91 3.61
N GLY A 540 11.63 -9.78 2.94
CA GLY A 540 12.05 -9.78 1.55
C GLY A 540 13.36 -10.55 1.32
N SER A 541 14.33 -10.37 2.21
CA SER A 541 15.63 -11.04 2.10
C SER A 541 15.56 -12.55 2.34
N ILE A 542 14.71 -12.99 3.29
CA ILE A 542 14.45 -14.41 3.54
C ILE A 542 13.65 -15.02 2.38
N THR A 543 12.68 -14.28 1.82
CA THR A 543 11.89 -14.73 0.67
C THR A 543 12.77 -14.95 -0.56
N ASP A 544 13.69 -14.02 -0.86
CA ASP A 544 14.62 -14.15 -1.98
C ASP A 544 15.61 -15.32 -1.79
N LEU A 545 16.06 -15.56 -0.55
CA LEU A 545 16.89 -16.72 -0.23
C LEU A 545 16.09 -18.03 -0.37
N LYS A 546 14.83 -18.07 0.06
CA LYS A 546 13.92 -19.21 -0.11
C LYS A 546 13.74 -19.55 -1.59
N THR A 547 13.42 -18.55 -2.40
CA THR A 547 13.30 -18.72 -3.86
C THR A 547 14.63 -19.21 -4.47
N SER A 548 15.76 -18.70 -4.01
CA SER A 548 17.09 -19.18 -4.45
C SER A 548 17.35 -20.65 -4.07
N CYS A 549 16.90 -21.08 -2.88
CA CYS A 549 16.98 -22.49 -2.47
C CYS A 549 16.16 -23.40 -3.40
N LEU A 550 14.95 -22.98 -3.77
CA LEU A 550 14.11 -23.71 -4.72
C LEU A 550 14.75 -23.78 -6.11
N ALA A 551 15.29 -22.65 -6.61
CA ALA A 551 16.03 -22.60 -7.86
C ALA A 551 17.25 -23.54 -7.87
N ALA A 552 17.97 -23.64 -6.74
CA ALA A 552 19.11 -24.53 -6.55
C ALA A 552 18.73 -26.01 -6.30
N GLY A 553 17.43 -26.36 -6.31
CA GLY A 553 16.99 -27.73 -6.04
C GLY A 553 17.16 -28.17 -4.59
N ARG A 554 17.18 -27.23 -3.64
CA ARG A 554 17.30 -27.43 -2.19
C ARG A 554 16.00 -27.07 -1.45
N PRO A 555 14.87 -27.77 -1.70
CA PRO A 555 13.63 -27.50 -0.98
C PRO A 555 13.80 -27.74 0.53
N ASP A 556 14.66 -28.65 0.94
CA ASP A 556 15.02 -28.89 2.35
C ASP A 556 15.46 -27.60 3.07
N LEU A 557 16.28 -26.77 2.42
CA LEU A 557 16.71 -25.48 2.95
C LEU A 557 15.61 -24.41 2.85
N ALA A 558 14.83 -24.44 1.77
CA ALA A 558 13.68 -23.54 1.62
C ALA A 558 12.67 -23.72 2.76
N TYR A 559 12.37 -24.96 3.15
CA TYR A 559 11.46 -25.26 4.26
C TYR A 559 12.02 -24.82 5.63
N LYS A 560 13.34 -24.87 5.85
CA LYS A 560 13.94 -24.27 7.06
C LYS A 560 13.70 -22.76 7.13
N LEU A 561 13.70 -22.08 5.98
CA LEU A 561 13.45 -20.64 5.90
C LEU A 561 11.97 -20.26 6.08
N VAL A 562 11.03 -21.20 5.92
CA VAL A 562 9.59 -20.96 6.18
C VAL A 562 9.36 -20.58 7.64
N GLU A 563 10.04 -21.25 8.57
CA GLU A 563 9.98 -20.90 10.00
C GLU A 563 10.57 -19.51 10.26
N GLN A 564 11.72 -19.21 9.64
CA GLN A 564 12.37 -17.91 9.80
C GLN A 564 11.54 -16.76 9.22
N LEU A 565 10.84 -17.01 8.10
CA LEU A 565 9.90 -16.07 7.51
C LEU A 565 8.70 -15.83 8.43
N GLN A 566 8.15 -16.88 9.06
CA GLN A 566 7.07 -16.74 10.04
C GLN A 566 7.53 -15.94 11.27
N ASN A 567 8.72 -16.25 11.80
CA ASN A 567 9.32 -15.51 12.91
C ASN A 567 9.51 -14.02 12.57
N ALA A 568 9.92 -13.71 11.33
CA ALA A 568 10.03 -12.33 10.84
C ALA A 568 8.68 -11.59 10.77
N LEU A 569 7.58 -12.31 10.49
CA LEU A 569 6.23 -11.75 10.49
C LEU A 569 5.70 -11.51 11.91
N ASP A 570 6.04 -12.39 12.84
CA ASP A 570 5.50 -12.41 14.21
C ASP A 570 6.33 -11.60 15.23
N SER A 571 7.60 -11.27 14.93
CA SER A 571 8.55 -10.63 15.86
C SER A 571 8.07 -9.30 16.46
N LEU A 572 7.18 -8.58 15.78
CA LEU A 572 6.58 -7.34 16.30
C LEU A 572 5.52 -7.59 17.37
N LYS A 573 4.81 -8.71 17.28
CA LYS A 573 3.67 -9.05 18.16
C LYS A 573 4.07 -10.00 19.28
N HIS A 574 5.07 -10.84 19.02
CA HIS A 574 5.48 -11.96 19.85
C HIS A 574 6.97 -11.88 20.19
N ARG A 575 7.38 -12.52 21.30
CA ARG A 575 8.79 -12.61 21.69
C ARG A 575 9.52 -13.67 20.85
N VAL A 576 9.64 -13.42 19.56
CA VAL A 576 10.25 -14.31 18.58
C VAL A 576 11.24 -13.52 17.75
N GLU A 577 12.36 -14.15 17.44
CA GLU A 577 13.41 -13.57 16.62
C GLU A 577 13.79 -14.54 15.51
N ILE A 578 14.36 -14.00 14.44
CA ILE A 578 14.89 -14.79 13.33
C ILE A 578 16.21 -15.40 13.79
N ASP A 579 16.40 -16.68 13.51
CA ASP A 579 17.70 -17.32 13.68
C ASP A 579 18.64 -16.91 12.53
N GLU A 580 19.42 -15.86 12.78
CA GLU A 580 20.40 -15.34 11.82
C GLU A 580 21.54 -16.35 11.53
N ALA A 581 21.79 -17.32 12.41
CA ALA A 581 22.77 -18.38 12.15
C ALA A 581 22.26 -19.31 11.04
N VAL A 582 21.00 -19.77 11.15
CA VAL A 582 20.35 -20.59 10.10
C VAL A 582 20.35 -19.87 8.76
N VAL A 583 19.96 -18.59 8.74
CA VAL A 583 19.96 -17.78 7.51
C VAL A 583 21.37 -17.65 6.94
N SER A 584 22.37 -17.40 7.79
CA SER A 584 23.76 -17.25 7.34
C SER A 584 24.38 -18.55 6.83
N GLU A 585 24.03 -19.71 7.39
CA GLU A 585 24.51 -21.01 6.95
C GLU A 585 23.96 -21.35 5.57
N ILE A 586 22.65 -21.15 5.35
CA ILE A 586 22.01 -21.40 4.05
C ILE A 586 22.59 -20.50 2.96
N ARG A 587 22.91 -19.23 3.26
CA ARG A 587 23.57 -18.31 2.31
C ARG A 587 24.95 -18.76 1.86
N LYS A 588 25.64 -19.60 2.65
CA LYS A 588 26.95 -20.17 2.25
C LYS A 588 26.78 -21.33 1.27
N GLU A 589 25.65 -22.04 1.34
CA GLU A 589 25.35 -23.20 0.49
C GLU A 589 24.66 -22.83 -0.82
N VAL A 590 23.88 -21.74 -0.84
CA VAL A 590 22.99 -21.41 -1.96
C VAL A 590 23.35 -20.06 -2.56
N ALA A 591 23.68 -20.07 -3.85
CA ALA A 591 23.86 -18.84 -4.63
C ALA A 591 22.51 -18.18 -4.94
N PRO A 592 22.43 -16.82 -4.98
CA PRO A 592 21.21 -16.13 -5.38
C PRO A 592 20.76 -16.52 -6.80
N ALA A 593 19.46 -16.70 -7.00
CA ALA A 593 18.92 -16.97 -8.34
C ALA A 593 19.26 -15.79 -9.30
N PRO A 594 19.86 -16.05 -10.49
CA PRO A 594 20.45 -15.01 -11.35
C PRO A 594 19.49 -13.91 -11.79
N TRP A 595 18.20 -14.24 -11.92
CA TRP A 595 17.17 -13.32 -12.38
C TRP A 595 16.68 -12.35 -11.29
N LEU A 596 16.84 -12.66 -10.00
CA LEU A 596 16.29 -11.84 -8.90
C LEU A 596 16.85 -10.41 -8.85
N ARG A 597 18.08 -10.20 -9.33
CA ARG A 597 18.72 -8.87 -9.33
C ARG A 597 18.09 -7.88 -10.32
N TYR A 598 17.38 -8.38 -11.34
CA TYR A 598 16.82 -7.57 -12.42
C TYR A 598 15.39 -7.07 -12.16
N LYS A 599 14.83 -7.32 -10.98
CA LYS A 599 13.48 -6.87 -10.58
C LYS A 599 13.24 -5.36 -10.73
N ARG A 600 14.31 -4.56 -10.72
CA ARG A 600 14.28 -3.10 -10.63
C ARG A 600 14.81 -2.39 -11.87
N GLU A 601 15.11 -3.16 -12.93
CA GLU A 601 15.55 -2.55 -14.18
C GLU A 601 14.48 -1.62 -14.74
N ARG A 602 14.93 -0.52 -15.34
CA ARG A 602 14.04 0.54 -15.86
C ARG A 602 13.87 0.50 -17.37
N ARG A 603 14.60 -0.37 -18.07
CA ARG A 603 14.52 -0.58 -19.53
C ARG A 603 14.50 -2.07 -19.83
N VAL A 604 13.86 -2.47 -20.92
CA VAL A 604 13.82 -3.88 -21.34
C VAL A 604 15.21 -4.31 -21.80
N SER A 605 15.98 -3.40 -22.38
CA SER A 605 17.40 -3.59 -22.76
C SER A 605 18.31 -3.97 -21.59
N ASP A 606 17.99 -3.52 -20.37
CA ASP A 606 18.77 -3.83 -19.17
C ASP A 606 18.47 -5.26 -18.65
N LEU A 607 17.41 -5.90 -19.15
CA LEU A 607 17.10 -7.30 -18.89
C LEU A 607 17.91 -8.22 -19.82
N PRO A 608 18.77 -9.10 -19.30
CA PRO A 608 19.66 -9.92 -20.12
C PRO A 608 18.86 -10.90 -20.98
N ALA A 609 19.24 -11.04 -22.25
CA ALA A 609 18.58 -11.95 -23.19
C ALA A 609 18.68 -13.44 -22.78
N HIS A 610 19.72 -13.78 -22.01
CA HIS A 610 19.96 -15.12 -21.49
C HIS A 610 20.61 -15.07 -20.11
N LEU A 611 20.31 -16.04 -19.27
CA LEU A 611 20.86 -16.25 -17.94
C LEU A 611 21.39 -17.67 -17.80
N GLU A 612 22.57 -17.81 -17.20
CA GLU A 612 23.11 -19.11 -16.78
C GLU A 612 22.32 -19.60 -15.55
N VAL A 613 21.48 -20.62 -15.72
CA VAL A 613 20.56 -21.12 -14.68
C VAL A 613 20.65 -22.64 -14.55
N ALA A 614 20.43 -23.16 -13.33
CA ALA A 614 20.41 -24.59 -13.09
C ALA A 614 19.18 -25.26 -13.72
N GLU A 615 19.24 -26.57 -14.00
CA GLU A 615 18.08 -27.32 -14.50
C GLU A 615 16.90 -27.31 -13.53
N THR A 616 17.17 -27.17 -12.23
CA THR A 616 16.17 -27.08 -11.16
C THR A 616 15.50 -25.70 -11.09
N ASP A 617 16.06 -24.66 -11.72
CA ASP A 617 15.50 -23.31 -11.70
C ASP A 617 14.37 -23.16 -12.73
N LYS A 618 13.16 -23.56 -12.34
CA LYS A 618 11.96 -23.46 -13.18
C LYS A 618 11.71 -22.04 -13.70
N VAL A 619 11.88 -21.03 -12.84
CA VAL A 619 11.61 -19.62 -13.18
C VAL A 619 12.68 -19.11 -14.14
N GLY A 620 13.95 -19.39 -13.88
CA GLY A 620 15.06 -19.03 -14.76
C GLY A 620 14.97 -19.70 -16.15
N ARG A 621 14.57 -20.97 -16.20
CA ARG A 621 14.33 -21.67 -17.49
C ARG A 621 13.17 -21.04 -18.26
N LEU A 622 12.07 -20.71 -17.59
CA LEU A 622 10.94 -20.01 -18.20
C LEU A 622 11.38 -18.64 -18.74
N TYR A 623 12.14 -17.88 -17.93
CA TYR A 623 12.71 -16.59 -18.33
C TYR A 623 13.51 -16.71 -19.62
N ASN A 624 14.43 -17.68 -19.71
CA ASN A 624 15.30 -17.87 -20.88
C ASN A 624 14.54 -18.21 -22.17
N VAL A 625 13.37 -18.82 -22.05
CA VAL A 625 12.49 -19.11 -23.20
C VAL A 625 11.73 -17.85 -23.59
N LEU A 626 11.07 -17.19 -22.64
CA LEU A 626 10.18 -16.06 -22.91
C LEU A 626 10.94 -14.77 -23.26
N ARG A 627 12.09 -14.52 -22.65
CA ARG A 627 12.88 -13.30 -22.87
C ARG A 627 13.34 -13.18 -24.33
N LYS A 628 13.60 -14.30 -25.00
CA LYS A 628 13.94 -14.33 -26.44
C LYS A 628 12.78 -13.84 -27.30
N GLU A 629 11.56 -14.20 -26.93
CA GLU A 629 10.32 -13.83 -27.63
C GLU A 629 9.94 -12.38 -27.34
N VAL A 630 10.23 -11.86 -26.15
CA VAL A 630 10.15 -10.40 -25.90
C VAL A 630 11.09 -9.65 -26.85
N GLY A 631 12.26 -10.22 -27.17
CA GLY A 631 13.26 -9.67 -28.10
C GLY A 631 13.75 -8.27 -27.71
N PHE A 632 14.28 -7.52 -28.69
CA PHE A 632 14.56 -6.09 -28.52
C PHE A 632 13.41 -5.29 -29.13
N LEU A 633 13.02 -4.20 -28.48
CA LEU A 633 12.10 -3.23 -29.07
C LEU A 633 12.92 -2.29 -29.99
N PRO A 634 12.43 -1.95 -31.19
CA PRO A 634 13.17 -1.21 -32.22
C PRO A 634 13.96 0.02 -31.70
N ASP A 635 13.32 0.77 -30.79
CA ASP A 635 13.82 2.02 -30.21
C ASP A 635 14.97 1.83 -29.19
N GLU A 636 15.18 0.60 -28.69
CA GLU A 636 16.20 0.29 -27.68
C GLU A 636 17.55 -0.17 -28.28
N THR A 637 17.57 -0.56 -29.55
CA THR A 637 18.79 -1.07 -30.23
C THR A 637 19.60 0.01 -30.94
N GLY A 638 19.12 1.26 -30.91
CA GLY A 638 19.71 2.39 -31.64
C GLY A 638 19.45 2.37 -33.15
N ASN A 639 18.68 1.41 -33.67
CA ASN A 639 18.50 1.19 -35.11
C ASN A 639 17.03 1.19 -35.60
N GLY A 640 16.04 1.53 -34.77
CA GLY A 640 14.63 1.62 -35.18
C GLY A 640 13.97 2.89 -34.64
N PHE A 641 13.43 3.70 -35.55
CA PHE A 641 12.80 5.02 -35.36
C PHE A 641 13.55 6.02 -34.45
N GLU A 642 14.17 7.01 -35.11
CA GLU A 642 14.79 8.25 -34.60
C GLU A 642 14.93 8.41 -33.07
N GLU A 643 16.18 8.58 -32.64
CA GLU A 643 16.60 8.99 -31.30
C GLU A 643 15.60 9.94 -30.62
N LYS A 644 15.44 9.77 -29.29
CA LYS A 644 14.70 10.71 -28.43
C LYS A 644 14.82 12.14 -28.96
N MET A 645 13.69 12.75 -29.29
CA MET A 645 13.69 14.15 -29.69
C MET A 645 14.10 15.01 -28.51
N SER A 646 14.75 16.14 -28.79
CA SER A 646 15.02 17.12 -27.74
C SER A 646 13.69 17.65 -27.23
N ILE A 647 13.61 17.99 -25.94
CA ILE A 647 12.42 18.67 -25.41
C ILE A 647 12.16 20.00 -26.13
N GLU A 648 13.21 20.61 -26.71
CA GLU A 648 13.12 21.82 -27.52
C GLU A 648 12.23 21.66 -28.76
N ASP A 649 12.23 20.47 -29.38
CA ASP A 649 11.48 20.21 -30.61
C ASP A 649 9.95 20.26 -30.39
N PHE A 650 9.50 20.21 -29.13
CA PHE A 650 8.10 20.30 -28.74
C PHE A 650 7.66 21.74 -28.36
N ARG A 651 8.52 22.75 -28.58
CA ARG A 651 8.20 24.16 -28.28
C ARG A 651 6.92 24.63 -28.99
N GLY A 652 6.66 24.12 -30.19
CA GLY A 652 5.49 24.48 -31.02
C GLY A 652 4.16 23.83 -30.62
N LEU A 653 4.11 22.98 -29.59
CA LEU A 653 2.88 22.28 -29.18
C LEU A 653 1.73 23.23 -28.81
N PHE A 654 2.06 24.35 -28.16
CA PHE A 654 1.11 25.41 -27.83
C PHE A 654 1.35 26.61 -28.74
N SER A 655 0.29 27.18 -29.30
CA SER A 655 0.36 28.40 -30.09
C SER A 655 -0.92 29.23 -29.97
N GLY A 656 -0.78 30.55 -30.10
CA GLY A 656 -1.93 31.47 -30.20
C GLY A 656 -2.49 31.99 -28.88
N GLU A 657 -1.98 31.56 -27.72
CA GLU A 657 -2.44 32.06 -26.41
C GLU A 657 -1.76 33.38 -26.00
N ALA A 658 -2.49 34.23 -25.27
CA ALA A 658 -2.00 35.51 -24.75
C ALA A 658 -1.15 35.31 -23.47
N VAL A 659 0.12 34.96 -23.64
CA VAL A 659 1.08 34.79 -22.53
C VAL A 659 1.58 36.16 -22.04
N THR A 660 1.41 36.45 -20.75
CA THR A 660 1.96 37.67 -20.14
C THR A 660 3.37 37.42 -19.57
N ARG A 661 4.08 38.51 -19.25
CA ARG A 661 5.42 38.45 -18.66
C ARG A 661 5.39 37.80 -17.27
N GLU A 662 4.39 38.14 -16.47
CA GLU A 662 4.19 37.63 -15.11
C GLU A 662 3.97 36.11 -15.12
N MET A 663 3.18 35.60 -16.09
CA MET A 663 3.00 34.16 -16.27
C MET A 663 4.33 33.46 -16.52
N PHE A 664 5.15 34.03 -17.40
CA PHE A 664 6.43 33.44 -17.78
C PHE A 664 7.44 33.45 -16.63
N GLU A 665 7.57 34.56 -15.91
CA GLU A 665 8.47 34.70 -14.75
C GLU A 665 8.09 33.75 -13.61
N GLU A 666 6.79 33.57 -13.33
CA GLU A 666 6.35 32.61 -12.31
C GLU A 666 6.56 31.15 -12.76
N CYS A 667 6.32 30.82 -14.03
CA CYS A 667 6.66 29.50 -14.59
C CYS A 667 8.16 29.20 -14.48
N GLN A 668 9.03 30.19 -14.72
CA GLN A 668 10.48 30.06 -14.55
C GLN A 668 10.83 29.75 -13.09
N LEU A 669 10.25 30.47 -12.13
CA LEU A 669 10.47 30.23 -10.70
C LEU A 669 10.12 28.78 -10.32
N VAL A 670 8.95 28.30 -10.73
CA VAL A 670 8.51 26.92 -10.42
C VAL A 670 9.38 25.87 -11.09
N ASN A 671 9.78 26.09 -12.35
CA ASN A 671 10.69 25.17 -13.05
C ASN A 671 12.10 25.16 -12.42
N SER A 672 12.60 26.30 -11.95
CA SER A 672 13.87 26.40 -11.22
C SER A 672 13.82 25.65 -9.89
N ILE A 673 12.74 25.82 -9.10
CA ILE A 673 12.51 25.06 -7.86
C ILE A 673 12.52 23.55 -8.15
N TYR A 674 11.79 23.12 -9.18
CA TYR A 674 11.74 21.72 -9.58
C TYR A 674 13.11 21.17 -9.98
N GLY A 675 13.82 21.88 -10.87
CA GLY A 675 15.12 21.47 -11.38
C GLY A 675 16.19 21.38 -10.29
N ASP A 676 16.18 22.31 -9.34
CA ASP A 676 17.10 22.34 -8.21
C ASP A 676 16.90 21.15 -7.26
N ILE A 677 15.65 20.85 -6.89
CA ILE A 677 15.30 19.73 -6.01
C ILE A 677 15.60 18.40 -6.72
N ALA A 678 15.16 18.24 -7.96
CA ALA A 678 15.40 17.03 -8.75
C ALA A 678 16.90 16.74 -8.89
N SER A 679 17.70 17.77 -9.17
CA SER A 679 19.16 17.67 -9.28
C SER A 679 19.81 17.26 -7.95
N ARG A 680 19.34 17.77 -6.82
CA ARG A 680 19.82 17.37 -5.49
C ARG A 680 19.53 15.89 -5.20
N ILE A 681 18.36 15.39 -5.59
CA ILE A 681 17.98 13.99 -5.42
C ILE A 681 18.90 13.07 -6.25
N VAL A 682 19.14 13.43 -7.52
CA VAL A 682 19.98 12.66 -8.44
C VAL A 682 21.45 12.64 -7.99
N LEU A 683 22.02 13.80 -7.64
CA LEU A 683 23.40 13.87 -7.15
C LEU A 683 23.59 13.00 -5.90
N ARG A 684 22.62 13.04 -4.98
CA ARG A 684 22.67 12.20 -3.79
C ARG A 684 22.55 10.71 -4.14
N GLU A 685 21.76 10.34 -5.14
CA GLU A 685 21.64 8.95 -5.63
C GLU A 685 22.98 8.43 -6.13
N ASP A 686 23.70 9.23 -6.92
CA ASP A 686 25.02 8.87 -7.45
C ASP A 686 26.06 8.73 -6.33
N GLU A 687 26.05 9.64 -5.35
CA GLU A 687 26.91 9.55 -4.16
C GLU A 687 26.71 8.24 -3.40
N VAL A 688 25.47 7.87 -3.07
CA VAL A 688 25.20 6.65 -2.28
C VAL A 688 25.46 5.37 -3.08
N LYS A 689 25.23 5.37 -4.40
CA LYS A 689 25.63 4.26 -5.29
C LYS A 689 27.14 4.08 -5.31
N GLN A 690 27.89 5.19 -5.42
CA GLN A 690 29.35 5.13 -5.40
C GLN A 690 29.89 4.69 -4.03
N GLN A 691 29.27 5.12 -2.93
CA GLN A 691 29.61 4.63 -1.58
C GLN A 691 29.40 3.13 -1.44
N LEU A 692 28.27 2.60 -1.93
CA LEU A 692 28.01 1.16 -1.93
C LEU A 692 29.04 0.41 -2.79
N LYS A 693 29.33 0.90 -3.99
CA LYS A 693 30.34 0.31 -4.88
C LYS A 693 31.72 0.25 -4.20
N ASN A 694 32.12 1.33 -3.55
CA ASN A 694 33.39 1.39 -2.81
C ASN A 694 33.40 0.42 -1.62
N ALA A 695 32.33 0.38 -0.82
CA ALA A 695 32.23 -0.52 0.33
C ALA A 695 32.17 -2.00 -0.08
N GLN A 696 31.53 -2.31 -1.21
CA GLN A 696 31.50 -3.63 -1.81
C GLN A 696 32.90 -4.08 -2.24
N ALA A 697 33.65 -3.21 -2.94
CA ALA A 697 35.03 -3.49 -3.34
C ALA A 697 35.95 -3.69 -2.13
N GLN A 698 35.79 -2.89 -1.06
CA GLN A 698 36.52 -3.06 0.19
C GLN A 698 36.22 -4.42 0.84
N TRP A 699 34.95 -4.81 0.90
CA TRP A 699 34.56 -6.14 1.39
C TRP A 699 35.19 -7.26 0.56
N GLU A 700 35.14 -7.17 -0.77
CA GLU A 700 35.74 -8.16 -1.66
C GLU A 700 37.25 -8.30 -1.47
N ALA A 701 37.95 -7.21 -1.20
CA ALA A 701 39.38 -7.24 -0.90
C ALA A 701 39.72 -7.92 0.44
N VAL A 702 38.87 -7.77 1.47
CA VAL A 702 39.14 -8.32 2.81
C VAL A 702 38.40 -9.63 3.12
N ARG A 703 37.50 -10.11 2.25
CA ARG A 703 36.66 -11.30 2.54
C ARG A 703 37.46 -12.56 2.87
N GLY A 704 38.64 -12.71 2.27
CA GLY A 704 39.57 -13.82 2.50
C GLY A 704 40.63 -13.56 3.57
N SER A 705 40.61 -12.39 4.22
CA SER A 705 41.56 -12.03 5.27
C SER A 705 41.32 -12.83 6.55
N GLU A 706 42.39 -13.26 7.22
CA GLU A 706 42.31 -13.90 8.53
C GLU A 706 41.88 -12.93 9.65
N ASP A 707 42.04 -11.62 9.43
CA ASP A 707 41.69 -10.56 10.37
C ASP A 707 40.16 -10.44 10.51
N LYS A 708 39.63 -10.97 11.62
CA LYS A 708 38.20 -10.98 11.94
C LYS A 708 37.63 -9.57 12.12
N GLU A 709 38.38 -8.64 12.70
CA GLU A 709 37.90 -7.28 12.97
C GLU A 709 37.84 -6.45 11.68
N LYS A 710 38.84 -6.58 10.79
CA LYS A 710 38.79 -5.95 9.45
C LYS A 710 37.61 -6.46 8.64
N ARG A 711 37.35 -7.78 8.66
CA ARG A 711 36.17 -8.35 7.99
C ARG A 711 34.87 -7.81 8.57
N LYS A 712 34.74 -7.79 9.90
CA LYS A 712 33.55 -7.29 10.60
C LYS A 712 33.28 -5.81 10.27
N SER A 713 34.33 -4.98 10.29
CA SER A 713 34.26 -3.56 9.94
C SER A 713 33.85 -3.33 8.48
N ALA A 714 34.46 -4.05 7.53
CA ALA A 714 34.11 -3.95 6.11
C ALA A 714 32.69 -4.41 5.79
N VAL A 715 32.22 -5.49 6.44
CA VAL A 715 30.82 -5.93 6.33
C VAL A 715 29.86 -4.88 6.87
N LEU A 716 30.17 -4.30 8.03
CA LEU A 716 29.35 -3.24 8.63
C LEU A 716 29.29 -2.01 7.72
N ALA A 717 30.41 -1.57 7.16
CA ALA A 717 30.47 -0.45 6.22
C ALA A 717 29.66 -0.71 4.95
N ARG A 718 29.76 -1.92 4.38
CA ARG A 718 28.95 -2.35 3.23
C ARG A 718 27.46 -2.35 3.56
N ASN A 719 27.08 -2.90 4.71
CA ASN A 719 25.67 -2.95 5.12
C ASN A 719 25.12 -1.54 5.37
N LYS A 720 25.88 -0.63 6.00
CA LYS A 720 25.53 0.79 6.15
C LYS A 720 25.34 1.47 4.80
N ALA A 721 26.25 1.29 3.85
CA ALA A 721 26.13 1.86 2.51
C ALA A 721 24.92 1.31 1.74
N GLN A 722 24.63 0.01 1.89
CA GLN A 722 23.46 -0.63 1.28
C GLN A 722 22.14 -0.10 1.87
N ALA A 723 22.09 0.08 3.19
CA ALA A 723 20.96 0.68 3.89
C ALA A 723 20.77 2.15 3.49
N ALA A 724 21.85 2.92 3.38
CA ALA A 724 21.81 4.31 2.94
C ALA A 724 21.28 4.46 1.50
N LEU A 725 21.69 3.58 0.58
CA LEU A 725 21.13 3.54 -0.78
C LEU A 725 19.62 3.23 -0.75
N TRP A 726 19.21 2.24 0.04
CA TRP A 726 17.80 1.88 0.18
C TRP A 726 16.97 3.03 0.78
N GLU A 727 17.45 3.66 1.85
CA GLU A 727 16.83 4.83 2.47
C GLU A 727 16.69 5.96 1.46
N HIS A 728 17.75 6.24 0.70
CA HIS A 728 17.73 7.27 -0.33
C HIS A 728 16.74 6.95 -1.44
N GLU A 729 16.67 5.71 -1.91
CA GLU A 729 15.68 5.30 -2.92
C GLU A 729 14.24 5.52 -2.44
N GLN A 730 13.95 5.22 -1.17
CA GLN A 730 12.62 5.48 -0.58
C GLN A 730 12.35 6.98 -0.44
N ASP A 731 13.33 7.73 0.09
CA ASP A 731 13.19 9.17 0.32
C ASP A 731 13.10 9.96 -0.98
N ALA A 732 13.88 9.59 -2.00
CA ALA A 732 13.84 10.17 -3.35
C ALA A 732 12.45 10.04 -3.96
N ARG A 733 11.80 8.87 -3.85
CA ARG A 733 10.42 8.68 -4.34
C ARG A 733 9.43 9.58 -3.61
N ASP A 734 9.54 9.63 -2.29
CA ASP A 734 8.71 10.48 -1.44
C ASP A 734 8.88 11.96 -1.80
N GLN A 735 10.12 12.41 -2.05
CA GLN A 735 10.43 13.78 -2.45
C GLN A 735 9.93 14.11 -3.85
N PHE A 736 10.13 13.23 -4.84
CA PHE A 736 9.58 13.43 -6.20
C PHE A 736 8.06 13.50 -6.20
N SER A 737 7.39 12.60 -5.47
CA SER A 737 5.92 12.62 -5.34
C SER A 737 5.43 13.92 -4.71
N SER A 738 6.13 14.42 -3.68
CA SER A 738 5.80 15.70 -3.04
C SER A 738 6.01 16.88 -3.98
N LEU A 739 7.08 16.83 -4.79
CA LEU A 739 7.39 17.84 -5.79
C LEU A 739 6.36 17.87 -6.92
N HIS A 740 5.90 16.70 -7.39
CA HIS A 740 4.81 16.59 -8.37
C HIS A 740 3.52 17.19 -7.83
N LEU A 741 3.14 16.85 -6.59
CA LEU A 741 1.98 17.44 -5.94
C LEU A 741 2.10 18.96 -5.78
N PHE A 742 3.26 19.46 -5.37
CA PHE A 742 3.52 20.90 -5.25
C PHE A 742 3.27 21.64 -6.57
N VAL A 743 3.87 21.16 -7.67
CA VAL A 743 3.68 21.75 -9.01
C VAL A 743 2.22 21.67 -9.43
N HIS A 744 1.53 20.57 -9.09
CA HIS A 744 0.12 20.40 -9.36
C HIS A 744 -0.75 21.43 -8.61
N TYR A 745 -0.55 21.61 -7.30
CA TYR A 745 -1.28 22.62 -6.51
C TYR A 745 -1.02 24.05 -6.99
N TRP A 746 0.21 24.34 -7.41
CA TRP A 746 0.52 25.63 -8.02
C TRP A 746 -0.31 25.84 -9.29
N ALA A 747 -0.36 24.85 -10.18
CA ALA A 747 -1.13 24.92 -11.40
C ALA A 747 -2.65 24.94 -11.16
N GLN A 748 -3.15 24.30 -10.08
CA GLN A 748 -4.55 24.41 -9.67
C GLN A 748 -4.93 25.84 -9.25
N GLY A 749 -3.99 26.65 -8.76
CA GLY A 749 -4.24 28.07 -8.46
C GLY A 749 -4.51 28.92 -9.70
N LYS A 750 -4.15 28.42 -10.89
CA LYS A 750 -4.30 29.13 -12.16
C LYS A 750 -5.64 28.75 -12.80
N GLN A 751 -6.73 29.36 -12.38
CA GLN A 751 -8.08 29.03 -12.88
C GLN A 751 -8.42 29.78 -14.18
N GLU A 752 -7.94 31.01 -14.33
CA GLU A 752 -8.14 31.83 -15.51
C GLU A 752 -6.98 31.63 -16.52
N ASN A 753 -7.30 31.64 -17.82
CA ASN A 753 -6.32 31.54 -18.91
C ASN A 753 -5.37 30.34 -18.81
N ARG A 754 -5.88 29.17 -18.38
CA ARG A 754 -5.08 27.94 -18.17
C ARG A 754 -4.20 27.54 -19.36
N ARG A 755 -4.70 27.70 -20.58
CA ARG A 755 -3.93 27.43 -21.80
C ARG A 755 -2.74 28.38 -21.98
N ALA A 756 -2.90 29.66 -21.65
CA ALA A 756 -1.78 30.61 -21.66
C ALA A 756 -0.71 30.24 -20.62
N TRP A 757 -1.12 29.80 -19.41
CA TRP A 757 -0.19 29.28 -18.41
C TRP A 757 0.54 28.02 -18.87
N ALA A 758 -0.18 27.07 -19.51
CA ALA A 758 0.42 25.88 -20.08
C ALA A 758 1.40 26.21 -21.22
N GLN A 759 1.07 27.17 -22.10
CA GLN A 759 1.96 27.67 -23.14
C GLN A 759 3.21 28.33 -22.55
N ALA A 760 3.07 29.14 -21.49
CA ALA A 760 4.19 29.75 -20.80
C ALA A 760 5.12 28.69 -20.20
N MET A 761 4.57 27.69 -19.50
CA MET A 761 5.32 26.58 -18.93
C MET A 761 6.00 25.74 -20.02
N ASN A 762 5.34 25.48 -21.15
CA ASN A 762 5.95 24.79 -22.29
C ASN A 762 7.16 25.57 -22.83
N GLY A 763 7.05 26.88 -22.99
CA GLY A 763 8.17 27.73 -23.41
C GLY A 763 9.37 27.67 -22.47
N VAL A 764 9.12 27.66 -21.15
CA VAL A 764 10.17 27.53 -20.13
C VAL A 764 10.82 26.14 -20.16
N VAL A 765 10.00 25.07 -20.21
CA VAL A 765 10.48 23.68 -20.18
C VAL A 765 11.25 23.31 -21.44
N THR A 766 10.77 23.73 -22.62
CA THR A 766 11.43 23.51 -23.91
C THR A 766 12.64 24.42 -24.15
N GLY A 767 12.88 25.40 -23.28
CA GLY A 767 14.12 26.18 -23.25
C GLY A 767 15.25 25.53 -22.43
N GLY A 768 14.98 24.40 -21.76
CA GLY A 768 15.94 23.69 -20.92
C GLY A 768 16.34 22.31 -21.47
N SER A 769 17.12 21.56 -20.68
CA SER A 769 17.58 20.20 -21.00
C SER A 769 16.86 19.10 -20.19
N GLY A 770 15.71 19.43 -19.60
CA GLY A 770 14.94 18.52 -18.74
C GLY A 770 14.16 17.48 -19.53
N SER A 771 13.53 16.52 -18.84
CA SER A 771 12.73 15.48 -19.49
C SER A 771 11.36 15.95 -20.01
N GLY A 772 10.93 17.15 -19.63
CA GLY A 772 9.56 17.63 -19.86
C GLY A 772 8.58 17.34 -18.73
N ALA A 773 8.97 16.61 -17.68
CA ALA A 773 8.06 16.14 -16.63
C ALA A 773 7.23 17.27 -15.97
N VAL A 774 7.81 18.44 -15.71
CA VAL A 774 7.14 19.58 -15.06
C VAL A 774 5.86 19.98 -15.79
N LEU A 775 5.89 19.97 -17.12
CA LEU A 775 4.75 20.33 -17.96
C LEU A 775 3.59 19.33 -17.78
N PHE A 776 3.88 18.03 -17.79
CA PHE A 776 2.89 16.97 -17.60
C PHE A 776 2.33 16.90 -16.17
N GLN A 777 3.08 17.41 -15.17
CA GLN A 777 2.64 17.41 -13.76
C GLN A 777 1.85 18.68 -13.39
N SER A 778 2.10 19.81 -14.07
CA SER A 778 1.40 21.09 -13.86
C SER A 778 0.09 21.16 -14.65
N PHE A 779 0.15 20.99 -15.97
CA PHE A 779 -0.98 21.17 -16.89
C PHE A 779 -1.29 19.89 -17.69
N PRO A 780 -1.52 18.74 -17.03
CA PRO A 780 -1.69 17.46 -17.70
C PRO A 780 -2.84 17.49 -18.72
N GLN A 781 -4.02 18.01 -18.37
CA GLN A 781 -5.16 17.97 -19.29
C GLN A 781 -4.92 18.88 -20.50
N GLU A 782 -4.34 20.07 -20.27
CA GLU A 782 -4.08 21.03 -21.33
C GLU A 782 -3.06 20.51 -22.35
N VAL A 783 -2.03 19.79 -21.89
CA VAL A 783 -1.04 19.15 -22.78
C VAL A 783 -1.69 18.09 -23.65
N ILE A 784 -2.53 17.25 -23.05
CA ILE A 784 -3.20 16.15 -23.77
C ILE A 784 -4.21 16.70 -24.78
N ASP A 785 -4.94 17.75 -24.42
CA ASP A 785 -5.86 18.43 -25.33
C ASP A 785 -5.10 19.11 -26.49
N ALA A 786 -3.93 19.72 -26.22
CA ALA A 786 -3.07 20.31 -27.25
C ALA A 786 -2.56 19.26 -28.25
N PHE A 787 -2.13 18.09 -27.78
CA PHE A 787 -1.75 16.98 -28.65
C PHE A 787 -2.93 16.50 -29.51
N ALA A 788 -4.10 16.31 -28.92
CA ALA A 788 -5.30 15.90 -29.65
C ALA A 788 -5.66 16.93 -30.75
N GLU A 789 -5.56 18.22 -30.45
CA GLU A 789 -5.87 19.31 -31.39
C GLU A 789 -4.84 19.40 -32.53
N VAL A 790 -3.54 19.40 -32.22
CA VAL A 790 -2.46 19.55 -33.21
C VAL A 790 -2.37 18.34 -34.13
N THR A 791 -2.62 17.14 -33.61
CA THR A 791 -2.43 15.88 -34.35
C THR A 791 -3.73 15.32 -34.92
N GLY A 792 -4.88 15.93 -34.60
CA GLY A 792 -6.20 15.41 -34.99
C GLY A 792 -6.55 14.08 -34.32
N GLY A 793 -6.06 13.88 -33.09
CA GLY A 793 -6.35 12.73 -32.25
C GLY A 793 -7.55 12.92 -31.34
N GLN A 794 -7.73 12.04 -30.37
CA GLN A 794 -8.87 12.06 -29.46
C GLN A 794 -8.55 12.73 -28.12
N ARG A 795 -9.54 13.41 -27.55
CA ARG A 795 -9.40 13.95 -26.19
C ARG A 795 -9.46 12.82 -25.17
N VAL A 796 -8.38 12.64 -24.44
CA VAL A 796 -8.26 11.64 -23.38
C VAL A 796 -8.33 12.34 -22.04
N ARG A 797 -9.19 11.87 -21.14
CA ARG A 797 -9.27 12.43 -19.79
C ARG A 797 -8.06 11.98 -18.97
N VAL A 798 -7.35 12.96 -18.42
CA VAL A 798 -6.20 12.69 -17.56
C VAL A 798 -6.66 12.49 -16.13
N ARG A 799 -6.01 11.54 -15.47
CA ARG A 799 -6.16 11.31 -14.06
C ARG A 799 -5.41 12.38 -13.27
N LEU A 800 -6.12 13.08 -12.39
CA LEU A 800 -5.51 14.05 -11.49
C LEU A 800 -5.21 13.41 -10.13
N PRO A 801 -4.13 13.83 -9.44
CA PRO A 801 -3.82 13.34 -8.10
C PRO A 801 -4.92 13.74 -7.11
N LYS A 802 -5.21 12.86 -6.15
CA LYS A 802 -6.10 13.19 -5.02
C LYS A 802 -5.43 14.25 -4.14
N THR A 803 -6.04 15.42 -4.10
CA THR A 803 -5.54 16.60 -3.41
C THR A 803 -6.48 17.01 -2.27
N VAL A 804 -5.93 17.72 -1.28
CA VAL A 804 -6.73 18.51 -0.34
C VAL A 804 -7.26 19.76 -1.05
N ASN A 805 -8.28 20.42 -0.50
CA ASN A 805 -8.78 21.66 -1.10
C ASN A 805 -7.74 22.78 -0.92
N GLY A 806 -7.23 23.34 -2.02
CA GLY A 806 -6.36 24.50 -1.98
C GLY A 806 -5.49 24.65 -3.22
N TYR A 807 -4.60 25.64 -3.20
CA TYR A 807 -3.60 25.87 -4.24
C TYR A 807 -2.31 26.44 -3.65
N VAL A 808 -1.20 26.36 -4.38
CA VAL A 808 0.05 26.99 -3.95
C VAL A 808 0.11 28.43 -4.48
N TRP A 809 0.47 29.35 -3.60
CA TRP A 809 0.73 30.75 -3.89
C TRP A 809 2.12 31.17 -3.40
N PHE A 810 2.77 32.08 -4.11
CA PHE A 810 4.04 32.68 -3.73
C PHE A 810 3.85 34.15 -3.39
N ASP A 811 4.56 34.62 -2.37
CA ASP A 811 4.69 36.05 -2.11
C ASP A 811 5.95 36.65 -2.75
N ASP A 812 6.13 37.96 -2.56
CA ASP A 812 7.25 38.73 -3.10
C ASP A 812 8.63 38.28 -2.57
N GLU A 813 8.67 37.56 -1.44
CA GLU A 813 9.89 37.01 -0.83
C GLU A 813 10.15 35.56 -1.27
N GLN A 814 9.42 35.07 -2.27
CA GLN A 814 9.48 33.68 -2.78
C GLN A 814 9.17 32.65 -1.69
N ARG A 815 8.30 33.00 -0.74
CA ARG A 815 7.74 32.07 0.23
C ARG A 815 6.51 31.41 -0.38
N ALA A 816 6.53 30.09 -0.43
CA ALA A 816 5.44 29.27 -0.91
C ALA A 816 4.45 28.97 0.23
N PHE A 817 3.17 29.21 -0.02
CA PHE A 817 2.08 28.91 0.88
C PHE A 817 1.05 28.01 0.21
N LEU A 818 0.54 27.01 0.92
CA LEU A 818 -0.73 26.38 0.56
C LEU A 818 -1.87 27.29 1.02
N VAL A 819 -2.68 27.75 0.07
CA VAL A 819 -3.86 28.58 0.29
C VAL A 819 -5.10 27.70 0.17
N GLU A 820 -5.84 27.58 1.26
CA GLU A 820 -7.11 26.86 1.30
C GLU A 820 -8.27 27.85 1.40
N ARG A 821 -9.29 27.67 0.56
CA ARG A 821 -10.55 28.43 0.64
C ARG A 821 -11.50 27.70 1.58
N MET A 822 -11.80 28.31 2.72
CA MET A 822 -12.74 27.75 3.69
C MET A 822 -14.11 28.37 3.47
N ALA A 823 -15.10 27.51 3.20
CA ALA A 823 -16.49 27.92 3.10
C ALA A 823 -16.98 28.40 4.47
N ASN A 824 -17.40 29.67 4.55
CA ASN A 824 -18.00 30.25 5.73
C ASN A 824 -19.53 30.34 5.54
N PRO A 825 -20.34 29.52 6.23
CA PRO A 825 -21.80 29.53 6.04
C PRO A 825 -22.48 30.83 6.49
N GLN A 826 -21.77 31.70 7.22
CA GLN A 826 -22.33 32.89 7.90
C GLN A 826 -21.60 34.20 7.53
N GLY A 827 -20.69 34.18 6.54
CA GLY A 827 -19.89 35.36 6.16
C GLY A 827 -19.09 35.14 4.87
N PRO A 828 -18.19 36.07 4.49
CA PRO A 828 -17.34 35.90 3.32
C PRO A 828 -16.41 34.69 3.49
N GLU A 829 -16.07 34.06 2.36
CA GLU A 829 -15.06 32.98 2.32
C GLU A 829 -13.78 33.45 2.99
N CYS A 830 -13.20 32.60 3.84
CA CYS A 830 -11.94 32.90 4.49
C CYS A 830 -10.81 32.09 3.82
N GLU A 831 -9.72 32.77 3.49
CA GLU A 831 -8.51 32.15 2.98
C GLU A 831 -7.56 31.85 4.14
N LYS A 832 -7.12 30.60 4.23
CA LYS A 832 -6.05 30.21 5.15
C LYS A 832 -4.77 29.96 4.36
N ARG A 833 -3.63 30.48 4.86
CA ARG A 833 -2.29 30.26 4.30
C ARG A 833 -1.45 29.39 5.22
N VAL A 834 -0.87 28.32 4.69
CA VAL A 834 0.08 27.43 5.40
C VAL A 834 1.44 27.54 4.74
N PHE A 835 2.46 27.96 5.50
CA PHE A 835 3.83 28.08 4.97
C PHE A 835 4.41 26.71 4.64
N LEU A 836 4.86 26.55 3.39
CA LEU A 836 5.50 25.33 2.90
C LEU A 836 7.02 25.44 3.00
N PHE A 837 7.59 26.46 2.36
CA PHE A 837 9.02 26.77 2.34
C PHE A 837 9.27 28.15 1.75
N GLN A 838 10.49 28.67 1.93
CA GLN A 838 11.03 29.79 1.18
C GLN A 838 12.11 29.28 0.21
N TYR A 839 12.04 29.71 -1.05
CA TYR A 839 13.10 29.42 -2.02
C TYR A 839 14.17 30.52 -1.94
N ALA A 840 15.38 30.13 -1.53
CA ALA A 840 16.51 31.06 -1.40
C ALA A 840 17.47 31.00 -2.61
N GLY A 841 17.08 30.32 -3.69
CA GLY A 841 17.93 30.04 -4.84
C GLY A 841 19.01 28.99 -4.57
N LYS A 842 19.75 28.60 -5.63
CA LYS A 842 20.92 27.70 -5.59
C LYS A 842 20.67 26.39 -4.82
N ARG A 843 19.53 25.72 -5.07
CA ARG A 843 19.14 24.46 -4.42
C ARG A 843 18.84 24.54 -2.92
N SER A 844 18.59 25.74 -2.39
CA SER A 844 18.24 25.95 -0.99
C SER A 844 16.74 26.19 -0.79
N LEU A 845 16.12 25.35 0.04
CA LEU A 845 14.76 25.52 0.55
C LEU A 845 14.83 25.69 2.06
N VAL A 846 14.24 26.78 2.56
CA VAL A 846 14.13 27.06 3.99
C VAL A 846 12.72 26.69 4.43
N PHE A 847 12.60 25.68 5.30
CA PHE A 847 11.31 25.19 5.79
C PHE A 847 10.88 25.83 7.13
N GLU A 848 11.66 26.77 7.64
CA GLU A 848 11.33 27.59 8.81
C GLU A 848 10.64 28.87 8.35
N ASN A 849 9.51 29.20 8.99
CA ASN A 849 8.77 30.40 8.64
C ASN A 849 9.47 31.62 9.25
N THR A 850 10.27 32.31 8.45
CA THR A 850 11.03 33.51 8.84
C THR A 850 10.16 34.75 9.11
N SER A 851 8.85 34.69 8.84
CA SER A 851 7.90 35.77 9.12
C SER A 851 7.35 35.79 10.56
N VAL A 852 7.56 34.73 11.33
CA VAL A 852 7.16 34.66 12.74
C VAL A 852 8.38 34.97 13.59
N PRO A 853 8.37 36.04 14.41
CA PRO A 853 9.50 36.33 15.29
C PRO A 853 9.77 35.13 16.20
N ASN A 854 11.04 34.73 16.33
CA ASN A 854 11.47 33.86 17.41
C ASN A 854 10.93 34.48 18.72
N SER A 855 10.01 33.79 19.39
CA SER A 855 9.62 34.17 20.74
C SER A 855 10.90 34.17 21.58
N MET A 856 11.30 35.37 22.01
CA MET A 856 12.55 35.61 22.71
C MET A 856 12.69 34.64 23.88
N GLU A 857 13.92 34.17 24.05
CA GLU A 857 14.45 33.60 25.27
C GLU A 857 13.98 34.43 26.47
N HIS A 858 13.25 33.81 27.39
CA HIS A 858 13.13 34.34 28.74
C HIS A 858 14.10 33.55 29.63
N SER A 859 15.18 34.25 29.95
CA SER A 859 16.02 34.18 31.16
C SER A 859 15.39 33.46 32.36
#